data_AF-A0AAV4T3W7-F1
#
_entry.id   AF-A0AAV4T3W7-F1
#
_cell.length_a   1.000
_cell.length_b   1.000
_cell.length_c   1.000
_cell.angle_alpha   90.00
_cell.angle_beta   90.00
_cell.angle_gamma   90.00
#
_symmetry.space_group_name_H-M   'P 1'
#
loop_
_entity.id
_entity.type
_entity.pdbx_description
1 polymer ?
#
loop_
_entity_poly.entity_id
_entity_poly.type
_entity_poly.pdbx_seq_one_letter_code
_entity_poly.pdbx_strand_id
1 'polypeptide(L)'
;MSCHFRDSVAYNTPFLFEVVLFSEVCDSLCVSQYNKELDERAVLFLKMKEGHDFNDDLVRRIQQAIAEELTLKHVPSVIIQAKDIPVKQLVFANRATHNEKKIHSSKFIRRSHFKNDQYTVFILRIHQCRILRITLSSVKKLLLNFLPRVTFEMSHRDFSQIPVMRKPDENGLTPLKRLKAIIEEKYGKKFNNYSEFHKWSIDNLAEFWAEFWDFVGVICSKKFDQVVDLSVPMADAPKWFRGSRLNFAENLLKYRDNRVALILAGEDKETKEITFAEMYKEACLYTAAFRKFGIKKGDIVACYTSNREEPMFAMHATTSIGAIWTGALPLLGAQAVLNRLKQVNPKILLTIDKFSNNKQEIDMLSKVKEIVDNLPSVEKVLIIPSKADSKLRDISKIRNSCFLDDFLKLGVDETGSVPEIEFEQVSFSHPVFISFTSGTTGLPKAMMHGCGALIPTAKDFWIQLDSTRDSTWLSMSPVGWVSWNMMCSLSFAGISLLLFEGVPYFLSPTYFWDIVEKLKITNLFLPANVCDDLEKYGYLPRKEHTLKYLKACIAGGSIVKPQAYDFFYNTIKKDILFCSTYGCTEIIGTALNVDPTLPVYRGETPVPTLGLDIQCVDESGKPMEGEYGELIVAKPSPVLLLGLWGDEDGTLRRKSYYSKYPGKFAIGDFAVVNPITKGFVICGRSDDTLKQRGTRFGCSEIYNIVVLFSEVSDSLCVSQYNKEMDERAVLFLKMKEGHDFNDDLVRSIRQAIAKELTPEHIPDVIIEAKDIPYSMNGKKMEIIVKNIINRRPYYADNVFIPECLKYFLDIPELQNF
;
A
#
# COMPACT_ATOMS: atom_id res chain seq x y z
N MET A 1 5.58 23.00 -51.22
CA MET A 1 6.91 22.42 -51.49
C MET A 1 7.08 21.26 -50.52
N SER A 2 6.68 20.04 -50.91
CA SER A 2 7.54 18.96 -51.45
C SER A 2 8.64 18.55 -50.44
N CYS A 3 8.86 17.30 -50.05
CA CYS A 3 8.47 16.01 -50.60
C CYS A 3 8.70 14.88 -49.55
N HIS A 4 7.91 13.82 -49.70
CA HIS A 4 8.24 12.38 -49.55
C HIS A 4 8.72 11.81 -48.21
N PHE A 5 7.90 10.92 -47.64
CA PHE A 5 8.37 9.61 -47.18
C PHE A 5 7.38 8.51 -47.60
N ARG A 6 7.97 7.42 -48.13
CA ARG A 6 7.35 6.20 -48.64
C ARG A 6 7.06 5.20 -47.52
N ASP A 7 6.14 4.30 -47.84
CA ASP A 7 5.56 3.21 -47.06
C ASP A 7 6.48 2.14 -46.45
N SER A 8 5.85 1.39 -45.53
CA SER A 8 6.12 0.02 -45.01
C SER A 8 6.90 -0.04 -43.67
N VAL A 9 6.48 -0.74 -42.61
CA VAL A 9 5.72 -2.00 -42.45
C VAL A 9 4.92 -2.01 -41.13
N ALA A 10 3.79 -2.73 -41.17
CA ALA A 10 2.80 -3.11 -40.16
C ALA A 10 3.29 -3.57 -38.77
N TYR A 11 2.45 -3.39 -37.73
CA TYR A 11 1.81 -4.48 -36.96
C TYR A 11 0.74 -3.96 -35.97
N ASN A 12 -0.41 -4.64 -35.98
CA ASN A 12 -1.44 -4.86 -34.94
C ASN A 12 -2.33 -3.70 -34.42
N THR A 13 -3.57 -3.68 -34.93
CA THR A 13 -4.76 -3.11 -34.28
C THR A 13 -5.88 -4.18 -34.29
N PRO A 14 -6.51 -4.55 -33.16
CA PRO A 14 -7.71 -5.37 -33.18
C PRO A 14 -8.95 -4.49 -33.42
N PHE A 15 -9.74 -4.86 -34.42
CA PHE A 15 -11.06 -4.31 -34.73
C PHE A 15 -12.06 -4.57 -33.60
N LEU A 16 -12.72 -3.52 -33.10
CA LEU A 16 -13.97 -3.61 -32.34
C LEU A 16 -15.13 -3.78 -33.32
N PHE A 17 -16.00 -4.77 -33.08
CA PHE A 17 -17.35 -4.83 -33.64
C PHE A 17 -18.34 -4.33 -32.58
N GLU A 18 -19.07 -3.26 -32.88
CA GLU A 18 -20.19 -2.76 -32.09
C GLU A 18 -21.46 -3.61 -32.33
N VAL A 19 -22.16 -3.94 -31.25
CA VAL A 19 -23.55 -4.42 -31.29
C VAL A 19 -24.43 -3.28 -30.77
N VAL A 20 -25.24 -2.72 -31.66
CA VAL A 20 -26.27 -1.71 -31.34
C VAL A 20 -27.60 -2.45 -31.11
N LEU A 21 -28.23 -2.28 -29.95
CA LEU A 21 -29.61 -2.70 -29.69
C LEU A 21 -30.52 -1.46 -29.66
N PHE A 22 -31.42 -1.37 -30.65
CA PHE A 22 -32.50 -0.39 -30.75
C PHE A 22 -33.66 -0.75 -29.82
N SER A 23 -34.17 0.21 -29.05
CA SER A 23 -35.46 0.12 -28.34
C SER A 23 -36.55 0.87 -29.11
N GLU A 24 -37.43 0.16 -29.81
CA GLU A 24 -38.72 0.70 -30.28
C GLU A 24 -39.72 -0.45 -30.32
N VAL A 25 -40.63 -0.52 -29.32
CA VAL A 25 -42.07 -0.86 -29.40
C VAL A 25 -42.58 -0.87 -27.95
N CYS A 26 -42.95 0.29 -27.43
CA CYS A 26 -43.85 0.42 -26.27
C CYS A 26 -44.65 1.72 -26.42
N ASP A 27 -45.50 1.76 -27.45
CA ASP A 27 -46.54 2.79 -27.56
C ASP A 27 -47.74 2.19 -28.32
N SER A 28 -48.48 1.34 -27.61
CA SER A 28 -49.92 1.11 -27.80
C SER A 28 -50.35 -0.09 -26.97
N LEU A 29 -50.91 0.17 -25.78
CA LEU A 29 -52.14 -0.43 -25.25
C LEU A 29 -52.26 -0.08 -23.76
N CYS A 30 -53.13 0.89 -23.51
CA CYS A 30 -53.59 1.27 -22.19
C CYS A 30 -54.68 0.26 -21.75
N VAL A 31 -54.43 -0.61 -20.76
CA VAL A 31 -55.48 -1.07 -19.80
C VAL A 31 -54.83 -1.45 -18.46
N SER A 32 -55.44 -0.92 -17.42
CA SER A 32 -55.25 -1.02 -15.98
C SER A 32 -55.18 -2.41 -15.34
N GLN A 33 -54.59 -2.43 -14.13
CA GLN A 33 -54.77 -3.41 -13.03
C GLN A 33 -54.24 -4.84 -13.26
N TYR A 34 -53.01 -5.11 -12.80
CA TYR A 34 -52.68 -6.15 -11.78
C TYR A 34 -51.15 -6.35 -11.67
N ASN A 35 -50.66 -6.29 -10.43
CA ASN A 35 -49.44 -6.89 -9.84
C ASN A 35 -48.03 -6.56 -10.37
N LYS A 36 -47.31 -5.87 -9.47
CA LYS A 36 -45.88 -6.08 -9.13
C LYS A 36 -45.56 -7.58 -9.06
N GLU A 37 -44.80 -8.12 -10.00
CA GLU A 37 -43.94 -9.35 -9.88
C GLU A 37 -43.35 -9.78 -11.24
N LEU A 38 -42.98 -8.85 -12.13
CA LEU A 38 -42.53 -9.20 -13.49
C LEU A 38 -41.24 -8.52 -13.94
N ASP A 39 -40.34 -8.20 -13.01
CA ASP A 39 -39.00 -7.69 -13.36
C ASP A 39 -37.85 -8.47 -12.70
N GLU A 40 -38.07 -9.75 -12.44
CA GLU A 40 -36.99 -10.69 -12.19
C GLU A 40 -37.22 -11.98 -13.00
N ARG A 41 -36.26 -12.24 -13.92
CA ARG A 41 -35.93 -13.55 -14.51
C ARG A 41 -36.63 -13.90 -15.82
N ALA A 42 -35.98 -13.55 -16.93
CA ALA A 42 -35.82 -14.45 -18.08
C ALA A 42 -34.72 -13.97 -19.05
N VAL A 43 -33.46 -14.40 -18.87
CA VAL A 43 -32.58 -14.73 -20.01
C VAL A 43 -31.70 -15.92 -19.61
N LEU A 44 -32.04 -17.10 -20.12
CA LEU A 44 -31.12 -18.22 -20.27
C LEU A 44 -30.81 -18.30 -21.78
N PHE A 45 -29.61 -17.92 -22.19
CA PHE A 45 -29.10 -18.24 -23.53
C PHE A 45 -27.66 -18.75 -23.41
N LEU A 46 -27.46 -20.01 -23.81
CA LEU A 46 -26.19 -20.71 -23.73
C LEU A 46 -25.17 -20.12 -24.71
N LYS A 47 -23.94 -19.87 -24.21
CA LYS A 47 -22.73 -19.68 -25.02
C LYS A 47 -22.42 -21.00 -25.75
N MET A 48 -22.82 -21.12 -27.01
CA MET A 48 -22.21 -22.08 -27.94
C MET A 48 -21.02 -21.44 -28.62
N LYS A 49 -19.88 -21.41 -27.93
CA LYS A 49 -18.58 -21.35 -28.58
C LYS A 49 -17.51 -21.71 -27.56
N GLU A 50 -17.14 -22.99 -27.53
CA GLU A 50 -15.79 -23.51 -27.29
C GLU A 50 -15.87 -25.01 -26.95
N GLY A 51 -15.62 -25.84 -27.97
CA GLY A 51 -14.64 -26.93 -27.88
C GLY A 51 -14.81 -28.08 -26.88
N HIS A 52 -15.96 -28.31 -26.25
CA HIS A 52 -16.17 -29.50 -25.41
C HIS A 52 -17.03 -30.55 -26.12
N ASP A 53 -16.42 -31.67 -26.50
CA ASP A 53 -17.10 -32.90 -26.91
C ASP A 53 -17.94 -33.43 -25.74
N PHE A 54 -19.26 -33.37 -25.87
CA PHE A 54 -20.15 -34.09 -24.97
C PHE A 54 -20.20 -35.56 -25.38
N ASN A 55 -19.87 -36.45 -24.45
CA ASN A 55 -20.00 -37.90 -24.63
C ASN A 55 -21.48 -38.26 -24.92
N ASP A 56 -21.70 -39.02 -26.00
CA ASP A 56 -23.00 -39.53 -26.47
C ASP A 56 -23.86 -40.16 -25.36
N ASP A 57 -23.23 -40.65 -24.28
CA ASP A 57 -23.92 -41.23 -23.13
C ASP A 57 -24.76 -40.21 -22.33
N LEU A 58 -24.31 -38.94 -22.24
CA LEU A 58 -25.08 -37.90 -21.53
C LEU A 58 -26.29 -37.44 -22.35
N VAL A 59 -26.12 -37.32 -23.67
CA VAL A 59 -27.20 -36.97 -24.59
C VAL A 59 -28.26 -38.09 -24.62
N ARG A 60 -27.84 -39.36 -24.62
CA ARG A 60 -28.76 -40.50 -24.51
C ARG A 60 -29.52 -40.53 -23.19
N ARG A 61 -28.87 -40.27 -22.05
CA ARG A 61 -29.54 -40.26 -20.74
C ARG A 61 -30.56 -39.14 -20.62
N ILE A 62 -30.27 -37.96 -21.18
CA ILE A 62 -31.20 -36.82 -21.22
C ILE A 62 -32.38 -37.16 -22.14
N GLN A 63 -32.13 -37.73 -23.32
CA GLN A 63 -33.19 -38.15 -24.25
C GLN A 63 -34.06 -39.27 -23.67
N GLN A 64 -33.47 -40.21 -22.93
CA GLN A 64 -34.17 -41.32 -22.28
C GLN A 64 -35.04 -40.84 -21.10
N ALA A 65 -34.53 -39.93 -20.27
CA ALA A 65 -35.31 -39.31 -19.20
C ALA A 65 -36.51 -38.51 -19.74
N ILE A 66 -36.32 -37.78 -20.84
CA ILE A 66 -37.40 -37.05 -21.51
C ILE A 66 -38.42 -38.01 -22.13
N ALA A 67 -37.97 -39.13 -22.72
CA ALA A 67 -38.85 -40.14 -23.31
C ALA A 67 -39.68 -40.92 -22.27
N GLU A 68 -39.09 -41.24 -21.11
CA GLU A 68 -39.76 -41.90 -19.98
C GLU A 68 -40.81 -40.99 -19.32
N GLU A 69 -40.56 -39.69 -19.27
CA GLU A 69 -41.51 -38.71 -18.74
C GLU A 69 -42.68 -38.41 -19.72
N LEU A 70 -42.42 -38.50 -21.03
CA LEU A 70 -43.44 -38.36 -22.08
C LEU A 70 -44.31 -39.62 -22.29
N THR A 71 -43.84 -40.80 -21.88
CA THR A 71 -44.61 -42.06 -21.98
C THR A 71 -45.58 -42.28 -20.81
N LEU A 72 -45.40 -41.61 -19.67
CA LEU A 72 -46.28 -41.72 -18.49
C LEU A 72 -47.56 -40.86 -18.56
N LYS A 73 -47.81 -40.14 -19.65
CA LYS A 73 -49.06 -39.39 -19.87
C LYS A 73 -49.64 -39.65 -21.26
N HIS A 74 -50.73 -40.41 -21.30
CA HIS A 74 -51.51 -40.66 -22.51
C HIS A 74 -52.03 -39.36 -23.14
N VAL A 75 -51.48 -38.97 -24.30
CA VAL A 75 -52.17 -38.20 -25.35
C VAL A 75 -51.69 -38.71 -26.73
N PRO A 76 -52.57 -38.89 -27.74
CA PRO A 76 -52.27 -39.63 -28.96
C PRO A 76 -51.50 -38.81 -30.02
N SER A 77 -50.53 -39.47 -30.65
CA SER A 77 -50.08 -39.36 -32.06
C SER A 77 -50.06 -37.97 -32.73
N VAL A 78 -48.87 -37.36 -32.80
CA VAL A 78 -48.40 -36.70 -34.03
C VAL A 78 -46.94 -37.09 -34.25
N ILE A 79 -46.71 -37.95 -35.22
CA ILE A 79 -45.39 -38.30 -35.76
C ILE A 79 -45.08 -37.26 -36.84
N ILE A 80 -43.96 -36.52 -36.73
CA ILE A 80 -43.16 -36.10 -37.89
C ILE A 80 -41.68 -36.27 -37.55
N GLN A 81 -41.04 -37.19 -38.27
CA GLN A 81 -39.61 -37.50 -38.24
C GLN A 81 -38.79 -36.35 -38.83
N ALA A 82 -37.74 -35.94 -38.11
CA ALA A 82 -36.61 -35.25 -38.71
C ALA A 82 -35.76 -36.26 -39.48
N LYS A 83 -35.56 -36.05 -40.79
CA LYS A 83 -34.52 -36.73 -41.58
C LYS A 83 -33.71 -35.71 -42.36
N ASP A 84 -32.39 -35.81 -42.14
CA ASP A 84 -31.29 -35.53 -43.07
C ASP A 84 -31.21 -34.17 -43.76
N ILE A 85 -30.34 -33.27 -43.28
CA ILE A 85 -29.59 -32.35 -44.17
C ILE A 85 -28.12 -32.22 -43.69
N PRO A 86 -27.10 -32.44 -44.55
CA PRO A 86 -25.69 -32.52 -44.16
C PRO A 86 -24.95 -31.17 -44.20
N VAL A 87 -23.91 -31.08 -43.37
CA VAL A 87 -22.87 -30.03 -43.35
C VAL A 87 -22.06 -30.03 -44.64
N LYS A 88 -21.98 -28.91 -45.38
CA LYS A 88 -20.86 -28.62 -46.30
C LYS A 88 -20.76 -27.15 -46.76
N GLN A 89 -19.51 -26.67 -46.71
CA GLN A 89 -18.85 -25.64 -47.53
C GLN A 89 -18.95 -24.15 -47.15
N LEU A 90 -17.89 -23.69 -46.47
CA LEU A 90 -17.31 -22.35 -46.63
C LEU A 90 -16.64 -22.22 -48.02
N VAL A 91 -16.94 -21.16 -48.75
CA VAL A 91 -16.07 -20.60 -49.81
C VAL A 91 -16.10 -19.07 -49.72
N PHE A 92 -14.92 -18.46 -49.68
CA PHE A 92 -14.66 -17.02 -49.76
C PHE A 92 -15.04 -16.43 -51.13
N ALA A 93 -15.61 -15.22 -51.14
CA ALA A 93 -15.46 -14.31 -52.27
C ALA A 93 -15.50 -12.84 -51.81
N ASN A 94 -14.34 -12.22 -51.97
CA ASN A 94 -14.02 -10.81 -51.79
C ASN A 94 -14.47 -10.04 -53.04
N ARG A 95 -15.20 -8.91 -52.91
CA ARG A 95 -15.27 -7.89 -53.97
C ARG A 95 -15.70 -6.53 -53.43
N ALA A 96 -14.76 -5.60 -53.50
CA ALA A 96 -14.91 -4.18 -53.29
C ALA A 96 -15.75 -3.53 -54.40
N THR A 97 -16.48 -2.46 -54.05
CA THR A 97 -16.72 -1.32 -54.94
C THR A 97 -16.93 -0.05 -54.12
N HIS A 98 -16.08 0.94 -54.40
CA HIS A 98 -16.23 2.35 -54.06
C HIS A 98 -17.56 2.93 -54.58
N ASN A 99 -18.12 3.90 -53.85
CA ASN A 99 -18.49 5.19 -54.45
C ASN A 99 -18.74 6.28 -53.40
N GLU A 100 -18.00 7.37 -53.52
CA GLU A 100 -18.24 8.66 -52.87
C GLU A 100 -19.49 9.34 -53.45
N LYS A 101 -20.21 10.11 -52.63
CA LYS A 101 -20.83 11.40 -53.05
C LYS A 101 -21.27 12.25 -51.85
N LYS A 102 -20.72 13.47 -51.80
CA LYS A 102 -21.11 14.64 -50.98
C LYS A 102 -22.48 15.19 -51.39
N ILE A 103 -23.34 15.61 -50.45
CA ILE A 103 -24.29 16.76 -50.59
C ILE A 103 -24.54 17.44 -49.21
N HIS A 104 -24.64 18.77 -49.23
CA HIS A 104 -24.84 19.73 -48.13
C HIS A 104 -26.31 19.93 -47.65
N SER A 105 -26.42 20.42 -46.39
CA SER A 105 -27.36 21.43 -45.82
C SER A 105 -28.87 21.18 -45.53
N SER A 106 -29.21 21.40 -44.24
CA SER A 106 -30.34 22.13 -43.61
C SER A 106 -31.81 21.61 -43.57
N LYS A 107 -32.29 21.44 -42.31
CA LYS A 107 -33.64 21.66 -41.70
C LYS A 107 -34.93 21.30 -42.48
N PHE A 108 -35.72 20.33 -41.99
CA PHE A 108 -37.07 20.48 -41.39
C PHE A 108 -37.74 19.13 -41.05
N ILE A 109 -38.79 19.22 -40.24
CA ILE A 109 -39.49 18.21 -39.43
C ILE A 109 -40.57 17.40 -40.20
N ARG A 110 -40.83 16.16 -39.70
CA ARG A 110 -42.09 15.34 -39.67
C ARG A 110 -42.33 14.18 -40.67
N ARG A 111 -42.53 13.01 -40.04
CA ARG A 111 -43.52 11.91 -40.27
C ARG A 111 -43.28 10.89 -41.40
N SER A 112 -42.90 9.69 -40.95
CA SER A 112 -43.50 8.37 -41.21
C SER A 112 -43.80 7.94 -42.64
N HIS A 113 -43.16 6.85 -43.10
CA HIS A 113 -43.82 5.69 -43.75
C HIS A 113 -42.86 4.49 -43.81
N PHE A 114 -43.28 3.38 -43.21
CA PHE A 114 -42.69 2.05 -43.32
C PHE A 114 -42.97 1.45 -44.71
N LYS A 115 -41.99 0.74 -45.29
CA LYS A 115 -42.21 -0.40 -46.20
C LYS A 115 -41.05 -1.41 -46.07
N ASN A 116 -41.41 -2.53 -45.43
CA ASN A 116 -40.90 -3.91 -45.45
C ASN A 116 -39.65 -4.26 -46.28
N ASP A 117 -38.80 -5.14 -45.71
CA ASP A 117 -38.79 -6.54 -46.16
C ASP A 117 -38.26 -7.56 -45.12
N GLN A 118 -39.12 -8.57 -44.90
CA GLN A 118 -38.91 -10.00 -44.63
C GLN A 118 -38.01 -10.49 -43.47
N TYR A 119 -38.65 -10.89 -42.36
CA TYR A 119 -38.30 -12.13 -41.64
C TYR A 119 -39.56 -12.86 -41.16
N THR A 120 -39.65 -14.16 -41.48
CA THR A 120 -40.66 -15.11 -41.04
C THR A 120 -40.37 -15.53 -39.60
N VAL A 121 -41.28 -15.25 -38.66
CA VAL A 121 -41.20 -15.71 -37.25
C VAL A 121 -42.20 -16.85 -37.04
N PHE A 122 -41.72 -18.01 -36.61
CA PHE A 122 -42.57 -19.08 -36.10
C PHE A 122 -42.98 -18.76 -34.66
N ILE A 123 -44.27 -18.54 -34.41
CA ILE A 123 -44.85 -18.39 -33.07
C ILE A 123 -45.61 -19.66 -32.72
N LEU A 124 -45.13 -20.39 -31.72
CA LEU A 124 -45.91 -21.44 -31.05
C LEU A 124 -47.02 -20.78 -30.21
N ARG A 125 -48.26 -20.80 -30.71
CA ARG A 125 -49.46 -20.46 -29.93
C ARG A 125 -49.81 -21.63 -29.01
N ILE A 126 -49.57 -21.49 -27.71
CA ILE A 126 -50.21 -22.35 -26.71
C ILE A 126 -51.61 -21.77 -26.46
N HIS A 127 -52.63 -22.43 -26.99
CA HIS A 127 -54.03 -22.16 -26.66
C HIS A 127 -54.39 -22.76 -25.30
N GLN A 128 -55.29 -22.06 -24.61
CA GLN A 128 -55.83 -22.32 -23.28
C GLN A 128 -55.99 -23.82 -22.95
N CYS A 129 -55.22 -24.31 -21.99
CA CYS A 129 -55.54 -25.51 -21.22
C CYS A 129 -55.64 -25.13 -19.74
N ARG A 130 -56.88 -24.90 -19.28
CA ARG A 130 -57.22 -25.03 -17.86
C ARG A 130 -57.15 -26.51 -17.52
N ILE A 131 -56.14 -26.95 -16.77
CA ILE A 131 -56.10 -28.10 -15.85
C ILE A 131 -54.64 -28.25 -15.37
N LEU A 132 -54.46 -28.56 -14.08
CA LEU A 132 -53.22 -28.73 -13.30
C LEU A 132 -52.65 -27.45 -12.64
N ARG A 133 -53.18 -27.15 -11.44
CA ARG A 133 -52.43 -26.41 -10.41
C ARG A 133 -51.34 -27.33 -9.85
N ILE A 134 -50.12 -27.19 -10.32
CA ILE A 134 -48.93 -27.70 -9.63
C ILE A 134 -48.37 -26.53 -8.82
N THR A 135 -48.34 -26.66 -7.50
CA THR A 135 -47.79 -25.62 -6.61
C THR A 135 -46.28 -25.47 -6.83
N LEU A 136 -45.79 -24.23 -6.89
CA LEU A 136 -44.36 -23.86 -6.98
C LEU A 136 -43.47 -24.58 -5.95
N SER A 137 -44.03 -24.91 -4.79
CA SER A 137 -43.38 -25.72 -3.74
C SER A 137 -42.98 -27.11 -4.24
N SER A 138 -43.82 -27.75 -5.06
CA SER A 138 -43.60 -29.09 -5.61
C SER A 138 -42.51 -29.09 -6.68
N VAL A 139 -42.45 -28.05 -7.51
CA VAL A 139 -41.39 -27.83 -8.51
C VAL A 139 -40.05 -27.54 -7.83
N LYS A 140 -40.05 -26.73 -6.76
CA LYS A 140 -38.84 -26.44 -5.97
C LYS A 140 -38.28 -27.68 -5.28
N LYS A 141 -39.14 -28.57 -4.77
CA LYS A 141 -38.75 -29.86 -4.17
C LYS A 141 -38.21 -30.87 -5.19
N LEU A 142 -38.75 -30.87 -6.42
CA LEU A 142 -38.25 -31.71 -7.50
C LEU A 142 -36.87 -31.25 -7.99
N LEU A 143 -36.69 -29.94 -8.19
CA LEU A 143 -35.42 -29.34 -8.62
C LEU A 143 -34.29 -29.52 -7.60
N LEU A 144 -34.60 -29.43 -6.31
CA LEU A 144 -33.61 -29.64 -5.23
C LEU A 144 -33.15 -31.10 -5.10
N ASN A 145 -33.95 -32.06 -5.57
CA ASN A 145 -33.62 -33.49 -5.48
C ASN A 145 -32.90 -34.04 -6.73
N PHE A 146 -32.90 -33.31 -7.85
CA PHE A 146 -32.29 -33.73 -9.13
C PHE A 146 -31.08 -32.91 -9.57
N LEU A 147 -30.78 -31.80 -8.88
CA LEU A 147 -29.47 -31.17 -9.02
C LEU A 147 -28.44 -32.09 -8.36
N PRO A 148 -27.36 -32.51 -9.06
CA PRO A 148 -26.18 -32.96 -8.36
C PRO A 148 -25.83 -31.88 -7.34
N ARG A 149 -25.34 -32.25 -6.16
CA ARG A 149 -24.69 -31.29 -5.26
C ARG A 149 -23.51 -30.68 -6.00
N VAL A 150 -23.78 -29.66 -6.81
CA VAL A 150 -22.80 -28.70 -7.27
C VAL A 150 -22.54 -27.87 -6.04
N THR A 151 -21.59 -28.34 -5.25
CA THR A 151 -20.78 -27.44 -4.44
C THR A 151 -20.37 -26.32 -5.38
N PHE A 152 -20.94 -25.13 -5.18
CA PHE A 152 -20.35 -23.91 -5.72
C PHE A 152 -18.95 -23.85 -5.12
N GLU A 153 -17.95 -24.29 -5.87
CA GLU A 153 -16.55 -24.00 -5.57
C GLU A 153 -16.43 -22.48 -5.58
N MET A 154 -16.05 -21.96 -4.42
CA MET A 154 -15.94 -20.56 -4.12
C MET A 154 -14.89 -19.91 -5.05
N SER A 155 -15.17 -18.68 -5.45
CA SER A 155 -14.39 -17.90 -6.42
C SER A 155 -12.95 -17.66 -5.95
N HIS A 156 -12.00 -18.39 -6.52
CA HIS A 156 -10.58 -18.11 -6.37
C HIS A 156 -10.14 -17.05 -7.39
N ARG A 157 -9.31 -16.11 -6.95
CA ARG A 157 -8.52 -15.24 -7.84
C ARG A 157 -7.72 -16.14 -8.80
N ASP A 158 -7.73 -15.85 -10.10
CA ASP A 158 -6.91 -16.61 -11.06
C ASP A 158 -5.43 -16.22 -10.89
N PHE A 159 -4.68 -17.05 -10.17
CA PHE A 159 -3.25 -16.85 -9.95
C PHE A 159 -2.37 -17.31 -11.12
N SER A 160 -2.94 -17.97 -12.14
CA SER A 160 -2.18 -18.58 -13.23
C SER A 160 -1.69 -17.58 -14.28
N GLN A 161 -2.26 -16.36 -14.32
CA GLN A 161 -2.01 -15.38 -15.38
C GLN A 161 -1.31 -14.09 -14.90
N ILE A 162 -0.60 -14.11 -13.78
CA ILE A 162 0.04 -12.88 -13.26
C ILE A 162 1.30 -12.54 -14.06
N PRO A 163 1.40 -11.33 -14.65
CA PRO A 163 2.56 -10.94 -15.45
C PRO A 163 3.86 -10.91 -14.65
N VAL A 164 4.92 -11.51 -15.21
CA VAL A 164 6.29 -11.34 -14.74
C VAL A 164 6.81 -10.00 -15.24
N MET A 165 7.07 -9.08 -14.31
CA MET A 165 7.54 -7.72 -14.61
C MET A 165 9.07 -7.67 -14.78
N ARG A 166 9.80 -8.48 -14.00
CA ARG A 166 11.26 -8.60 -14.06
C ARG A 166 11.67 -10.05 -13.87
N LYS A 167 12.66 -10.49 -14.66
CA LYS A 167 13.29 -11.81 -14.52
C LYS A 167 14.31 -11.81 -13.37
N PRO A 168 14.60 -12.98 -12.76
CA PRO A 168 15.71 -13.15 -11.83
C PRO A 168 17.01 -12.55 -12.37
N ASP A 169 17.77 -11.89 -11.49
CA ASP A 169 19.16 -11.55 -11.75
C ASP A 169 20.06 -12.35 -10.83
N GLU A 170 20.74 -13.34 -11.42
CA GLU A 170 21.66 -14.20 -10.70
C GLU A 170 23.09 -13.65 -10.68
N ASN A 171 23.36 -12.52 -11.35
CA ASN A 171 24.72 -12.01 -11.51
C ASN A 171 25.23 -11.39 -10.21
N GLY A 172 26.53 -11.61 -9.93
CA GLY A 172 27.25 -10.98 -8.83
C GLY A 172 27.17 -11.70 -7.48
N LEU A 173 28.15 -11.38 -6.61
CA LEU A 173 28.23 -11.84 -5.22
C LEU A 173 27.60 -10.76 -4.31
N THR A 174 26.28 -10.82 -4.10
CA THR A 174 25.57 -9.89 -3.22
C THR A 174 25.91 -10.15 -1.74
N PRO A 175 25.75 -9.17 -0.83
CA PRO A 175 25.87 -9.40 0.61
C PRO A 175 24.98 -10.54 1.11
N LEU A 176 23.78 -10.71 0.54
CA LEU A 176 22.88 -11.83 0.83
C LEU A 176 23.52 -13.19 0.51
N LYS A 177 24.13 -13.33 -0.67
CA LYS A 177 24.85 -14.57 -1.05
C LYS A 177 26.04 -14.84 -0.12
N ARG A 178 26.75 -13.81 0.33
CA ARG A 178 27.86 -13.95 1.29
C ARG A 178 27.37 -14.42 2.67
N LEU A 179 26.32 -13.81 3.21
CA LEU A 179 25.72 -14.23 4.47
C LEU A 179 25.26 -15.69 4.40
N LYS A 180 24.57 -16.05 3.31
CA LYS A 180 24.15 -17.43 3.06
C LYS A 180 25.34 -18.38 3.03
N ALA A 181 26.40 -18.07 2.28
CA ALA A 181 27.58 -18.92 2.17
C ALA A 181 28.29 -19.16 3.51
N ILE A 182 28.40 -18.10 4.35
CA ILE A 182 28.97 -18.21 5.71
C ILE A 182 28.15 -19.17 6.57
N ILE A 183 26.82 -19.06 6.50
CA ILE A 183 25.91 -19.95 7.24
C ILE A 183 25.99 -21.39 6.71
N GLU A 184 26.00 -21.58 5.39
CA GLU A 184 26.14 -22.90 4.76
C GLU A 184 27.42 -23.60 5.21
N GLU A 185 28.55 -22.88 5.18
CA GLU A 185 29.85 -23.38 5.60
C GLU A 185 29.85 -23.72 7.10
N LYS A 186 29.44 -22.79 7.96
CA LYS A 186 29.51 -22.95 9.42
C LYS A 186 28.62 -24.07 9.96
N TYR A 187 27.42 -24.24 9.38
CA TYR A 187 26.43 -25.20 9.86
C TYR A 187 26.35 -26.47 9.00
N GLY A 188 27.23 -26.64 8.00
CA GLY A 188 27.23 -27.79 7.10
C GLY A 188 25.89 -27.95 6.37
N LYS A 189 25.29 -26.83 5.95
CA LYS A 189 24.00 -26.77 5.26
C LYS A 189 24.19 -26.34 3.80
N LYS A 190 23.18 -26.61 2.99
CA LYS A 190 23.05 -26.08 1.63
C LYS A 190 21.60 -25.71 1.41
N PHE A 191 21.34 -24.49 0.98
CA PHE A 191 20.01 -24.00 0.63
C PHE A 191 19.93 -23.84 -0.89
N ASN A 192 18.98 -24.49 -1.53
CA ASN A 192 18.85 -24.45 -2.98
C ASN A 192 18.13 -23.18 -3.48
N ASN A 193 17.34 -22.55 -2.61
CA ASN A 193 16.54 -21.37 -2.94
C ASN A 193 16.37 -20.47 -1.70
N TYR A 194 15.78 -19.28 -1.91
CA TYR A 194 15.52 -18.33 -0.83
C TYR A 194 14.58 -18.88 0.24
N SER A 195 13.53 -19.63 -0.16
CA SER A 195 12.53 -20.17 0.77
C SER A 195 13.16 -21.14 1.79
N GLU A 196 14.07 -22.02 1.35
CA GLU A 196 14.83 -22.90 2.25
C GLU A 196 15.71 -22.12 3.24
N PHE A 197 16.36 -21.04 2.76
CA PHE A 197 17.19 -20.20 3.62
C PHE A 197 16.36 -19.36 4.61
N HIS A 198 15.24 -18.80 4.15
CA HIS A 198 14.27 -18.11 5.00
C HIS A 198 13.73 -19.04 6.08
N LYS A 199 13.28 -20.24 5.69
CA LYS A 199 12.80 -21.27 6.63
C LYS A 199 13.86 -21.59 7.69
N TRP A 200 15.11 -21.79 7.29
CA TRP A 200 16.20 -22.00 8.25
C TRP A 200 16.37 -20.82 9.21
N SER A 201 16.31 -19.58 8.70
CA SER A 201 16.47 -18.37 9.51
C SER A 201 15.38 -18.19 10.58
N ILE A 202 14.17 -18.70 10.34
CA ILE A 202 13.06 -18.63 11.30
C ILE A 202 12.96 -19.87 12.18
N ASP A 203 13.55 -21.00 11.78
CA ASP A 203 13.61 -22.22 12.59
C ASP A 203 14.83 -22.23 13.53
N ASN A 204 15.89 -21.48 13.21
CA ASN A 204 17.14 -21.39 13.98
C ASN A 204 17.42 -19.92 14.35
N LEU A 205 16.49 -19.30 15.08
CA LEU A 205 16.51 -17.86 15.37
C LEU A 205 17.80 -17.43 16.09
N ALA A 206 18.25 -18.18 17.10
CA ALA A 206 19.41 -17.81 17.90
C ALA A 206 20.69 -17.84 17.04
N GLU A 207 20.87 -18.89 16.26
CA GLU A 207 21.98 -19.10 15.33
C GLU A 207 21.98 -18.03 14.24
N PHE A 208 20.85 -17.84 13.55
CA PHE A 208 20.73 -16.86 12.49
C PHE A 208 21.08 -15.45 12.97
N TRP A 209 20.49 -15.01 14.08
CA TRP A 209 20.71 -13.66 14.60
C TRP A 209 22.11 -13.47 15.20
N ALA A 210 22.75 -14.52 15.72
CA ALA A 210 24.17 -14.47 16.10
C ALA A 210 25.07 -14.26 14.87
N GLU A 211 24.89 -15.05 13.80
CA GLU A 211 25.68 -14.87 12.58
C GLU A 211 25.41 -13.51 11.94
N PHE A 212 24.16 -13.08 11.94
CA PHE A 212 23.78 -11.79 11.38
C PHE A 212 24.49 -10.64 12.10
N TRP A 213 24.50 -10.67 13.44
CA TRP A 213 25.20 -9.68 14.27
C TRP A 213 26.69 -9.57 13.89
N ASP A 214 27.35 -10.72 13.76
CA ASP A 214 28.77 -10.77 13.41
C ASP A 214 29.02 -10.33 11.96
N PHE A 215 28.16 -10.75 11.03
CA PHE A 215 28.24 -10.39 9.62
C PHE A 215 28.14 -8.88 9.38
N VAL A 216 27.21 -8.20 10.07
CA VAL A 216 27.04 -6.75 9.91
C VAL A 216 28.04 -5.93 10.73
N GLY A 217 28.81 -6.59 11.61
CA GLY A 217 29.88 -5.97 12.38
C GLY A 217 29.37 -4.93 13.38
N VAL A 218 28.42 -5.32 14.24
CA VAL A 218 27.90 -4.43 15.30
C VAL A 218 29.01 -4.08 16.29
N ILE A 219 29.28 -2.79 16.45
CA ILE A 219 30.21 -2.25 17.45
C ILE A 219 29.55 -2.32 18.82
N CYS A 220 30.23 -2.95 19.78
CA CYS A 220 29.77 -3.11 21.15
C CYS A 220 30.96 -3.14 22.11
N SER A 221 30.77 -2.60 23.32
CA SER A 221 31.74 -2.72 24.42
C SER A 221 31.66 -4.07 25.12
N LYS A 222 30.51 -4.75 25.04
CA LYS A 222 30.34 -6.13 25.48
C LYS A 222 29.43 -6.88 24.50
N LYS A 223 29.88 -8.04 24.00
CA LYS A 223 29.05 -8.95 23.20
C LYS A 223 27.98 -9.61 24.10
N PHE A 224 26.88 -10.06 23.50
CA PHE A 224 25.78 -10.72 24.21
C PHE A 224 26.23 -12.05 24.83
N ASP A 225 25.59 -12.40 25.95
CA ASP A 225 25.72 -13.70 26.61
C ASP A 225 24.71 -14.71 26.03
N GLN A 226 23.55 -14.23 25.56
CA GLN A 226 22.47 -15.04 24.98
C GLN A 226 21.70 -14.24 23.93
N VAL A 227 21.41 -14.84 22.77
CA VAL A 227 20.66 -14.15 21.68
C VAL A 227 19.20 -13.98 22.03
N VAL A 228 18.51 -15.02 22.49
CA VAL A 228 17.11 -14.96 22.91
C VAL A 228 16.80 -16.16 23.81
N ASP A 229 15.91 -15.97 24.78
CA ASP A 229 15.32 -17.06 25.56
C ASP A 229 13.93 -17.39 24.99
N LEU A 230 13.84 -18.49 24.24
CA LEU A 230 12.60 -18.92 23.59
C LEU A 230 11.60 -19.58 24.56
N SER A 231 11.96 -19.78 25.84
CA SER A 231 11.01 -20.21 26.86
C SER A 231 10.06 -19.08 27.29
N VAL A 232 10.44 -17.83 27.04
CA VAL A 232 9.62 -16.65 27.31
C VAL A 232 8.62 -16.45 26.15
N PRO A 233 7.30 -16.40 26.43
CA PRO A 233 6.30 -16.16 25.40
C PRO A 233 6.52 -14.84 24.65
N MET A 234 6.25 -14.83 23.35
CA MET A 234 6.37 -13.61 22.53
C MET A 234 5.49 -12.46 23.05
N ALA A 235 4.33 -12.79 23.64
CA ALA A 235 3.41 -11.86 24.29
C ALA A 235 4.04 -11.11 25.49
N ASP A 236 5.14 -11.62 26.04
CA ASP A 236 5.88 -11.03 27.16
C ASP A 236 7.23 -10.40 26.73
N ALA A 237 7.43 -10.23 25.42
CA ALA A 237 8.59 -9.54 24.82
C ALA A 237 9.94 -10.15 25.26
N PRO A 238 10.29 -11.36 24.77
CA PRO A 238 11.58 -11.98 25.09
C PRO A 238 12.74 -11.03 24.76
N LYS A 239 13.69 -10.92 25.69
CA LYS A 239 14.84 -10.01 25.53
C LYS A 239 15.83 -10.59 24.53
N TRP A 240 16.20 -9.76 23.54
CA TRP A 240 17.18 -10.10 22.53
C TRP A 240 18.58 -9.63 22.91
N PHE A 241 19.60 -10.40 22.54
CA PHE A 241 21.03 -10.15 22.76
C PHE A 241 21.34 -9.76 24.21
N ARG A 242 20.75 -10.49 25.15
CA ARG A 242 20.92 -10.29 26.59
C ARG A 242 22.41 -10.27 26.94
N GLY A 243 22.79 -9.31 27.77
CA GLY A 243 24.17 -9.13 28.22
C GLY A 243 24.98 -8.13 27.40
N SER A 244 24.58 -7.86 26.15
CA SER A 244 25.30 -6.92 25.29
C SER A 244 25.30 -5.48 25.84
N ARG A 245 26.34 -4.73 25.48
CA ARG A 245 26.48 -3.30 25.71
C ARG A 245 26.96 -2.63 24.43
N LEU A 246 26.16 -1.73 23.89
CA LEU A 246 26.42 -1.03 22.62
C LEU A 246 25.82 0.37 22.67
N ASN A 247 26.13 1.19 21.67
CA ASN A 247 25.46 2.45 21.41
C ASN A 247 24.97 2.52 19.96
N PHE A 248 23.77 3.06 19.77
CA PHE A 248 23.15 3.18 18.44
C PHE A 248 23.92 4.18 17.54
N ALA A 249 24.20 5.38 18.05
CA ALA A 249 24.93 6.41 17.30
C ALA A 249 26.38 5.98 16.99
N GLU A 250 27.05 5.27 17.91
CA GLU A 250 28.40 4.75 17.69
C GLU A 250 28.48 3.88 16.42
N ASN A 251 27.45 3.05 16.21
CA ASN A 251 27.33 2.21 15.03
C ASN A 251 27.07 3.02 13.76
N LEU A 252 26.24 4.07 13.82
CA LEU A 252 25.97 4.96 12.67
C LEU A 252 27.17 5.86 12.32
N LEU A 253 27.99 6.21 13.30
CA LEU A 253 29.11 7.17 13.20
C LEU A 253 30.49 6.49 13.11
N LYS A 254 30.54 5.19 12.81
CA LYS A 254 31.80 4.43 12.73
C LYS A 254 32.69 4.86 11.56
N TYR A 255 32.10 5.38 10.49
CA TYR A 255 32.83 5.94 9.37
C TYR A 255 33.05 7.43 9.59
N ARG A 256 34.30 7.88 9.39
CA ARG A 256 34.75 9.26 9.62
C ARG A 256 35.70 9.73 8.50
N ASP A 257 35.48 9.21 7.30
CA ASP A 257 36.29 9.51 6.11
C ASP A 257 35.66 10.64 5.27
N ASN A 258 36.37 11.06 4.21
CA ASN A 258 35.93 12.14 3.33
C ASN A 258 34.92 11.68 2.26
N ARG A 259 34.32 10.49 2.39
CA ARG A 259 33.21 10.11 1.50
C ARG A 259 31.96 10.90 1.87
N VAL A 260 31.12 11.19 0.87
CA VAL A 260 29.85 11.89 1.07
C VAL A 260 28.91 11.03 1.91
N ALA A 261 28.43 11.57 3.03
CA ALA A 261 27.41 10.96 3.88
C ALA A 261 26.02 11.46 3.52
N LEU A 262 25.86 12.78 3.39
CA LEU A 262 24.58 13.43 3.09
C LEU A 262 24.70 14.28 1.83
N ILE A 263 23.67 14.22 0.99
CA ILE A 263 23.43 15.15 -0.11
C ILE A 263 22.13 15.88 0.22
N LEU A 264 22.22 17.19 0.38
CA LEU A 264 21.08 18.04 0.69
C LEU A 264 20.55 18.62 -0.61
N ALA A 265 19.23 18.59 -0.79
CA ALA A 265 18.55 19.24 -1.90
C ALA A 265 17.17 19.71 -1.45
N GLY A 266 16.59 20.66 -2.16
CA GLY A 266 15.24 21.14 -1.87
C GLY A 266 14.57 21.82 -3.06
N GLU A 267 13.45 22.48 -2.78
CA GLU A 267 12.67 23.20 -3.80
C GLU A 267 13.39 24.42 -4.40
N ASP A 268 14.42 24.94 -3.72
CA ASP A 268 15.30 26.00 -4.20
C ASP A 268 16.30 25.55 -5.28
N LYS A 269 16.42 24.24 -5.48
CA LYS A 269 17.35 23.58 -6.40
C LYS A 269 18.82 23.74 -6.06
N GLU A 270 19.14 24.19 -4.85
CA GLU A 270 20.50 24.19 -4.34
C GLU A 270 20.87 22.78 -3.87
N THR A 271 22.17 22.47 -3.91
CA THR A 271 22.69 21.18 -3.45
C THR A 271 23.94 21.39 -2.60
N LYS A 272 24.02 20.68 -1.47
CA LYS A 272 25.17 20.70 -0.57
C LYS A 272 25.54 19.27 -0.20
N GLU A 273 26.83 18.95 -0.18
CA GLU A 273 27.33 17.65 0.26
C GLU A 273 27.94 17.79 1.66
N ILE A 274 27.77 16.76 2.49
CA ILE A 274 28.38 16.64 3.81
C ILE A 274 29.06 15.28 3.88
N THR A 275 30.34 15.26 4.21
CA THR A 275 31.14 14.04 4.36
C THR A 275 30.85 13.32 5.68
N PHE A 276 31.23 12.04 5.77
CA PHE A 276 31.16 11.29 7.03
C PHE A 276 32.00 11.95 8.14
N ALA A 277 33.16 12.52 7.80
CA ALA A 277 34.00 13.28 8.74
C ALA A 277 33.30 14.54 9.27
N GLU A 278 32.63 15.31 8.40
CA GLU A 278 31.88 16.51 8.80
C GLU A 278 30.64 16.15 9.62
N MET A 279 29.88 15.14 9.21
CA MET A 279 28.72 14.63 9.95
C MET A 279 29.11 14.19 11.37
N TYR A 280 30.28 13.57 11.53
CA TYR A 280 30.80 13.20 12.86
C TYR A 280 31.14 14.44 13.70
N LYS A 281 31.79 15.45 13.14
CA LYS A 281 32.10 16.71 13.85
C LYS A 281 30.84 17.44 14.32
N GLU A 282 29.82 17.49 13.47
CA GLU A 282 28.51 18.05 13.85
C GLU A 282 27.88 17.24 14.99
N ALA A 283 27.92 15.90 14.92
CA ALA A 283 27.44 15.06 16.01
C ALA A 283 28.21 15.30 17.33
N CYS A 284 29.53 15.54 17.28
CA CYS A 284 30.32 15.93 18.47
C CYS A 284 29.79 17.22 19.08
N LEU A 285 29.57 18.26 18.26
CA LEU A 285 29.11 19.58 18.71
C LEU A 285 27.73 19.51 19.38
N TYR A 286 26.77 18.82 18.74
CA TYR A 286 25.43 18.62 19.31
C TYR A 286 25.50 17.79 20.60
N THR A 287 26.31 16.74 20.62
CA THR A 287 26.49 15.89 21.82
C THR A 287 27.03 16.68 22.99
N ALA A 288 28.09 17.48 22.76
CA ALA A 288 28.69 18.33 23.79
C ALA A 288 27.70 19.36 24.31
N ALA A 289 26.94 20.02 23.42
CA ALA A 289 25.91 20.98 23.80
C ALA A 289 24.78 20.34 24.62
N PHE A 290 24.29 19.15 24.23
CA PHE A 290 23.26 18.41 24.97
C PHE A 290 23.76 17.99 26.36
N ARG A 291 25.00 17.50 26.48
CA ARG A 291 25.60 17.17 27.78
C ARG A 291 25.76 18.41 28.66
N LYS A 292 26.23 19.54 28.10
CA LYS A 292 26.40 20.80 28.83
C LYS A 292 25.07 21.37 29.30
N PHE A 293 24.03 21.27 28.48
CA PHE A 293 22.67 21.63 28.86
C PHE A 293 22.10 20.73 29.98
N GLY A 294 22.53 19.48 30.03
CA GLY A 294 22.19 18.54 31.10
C GLY A 294 21.27 17.40 30.68
N ILE A 295 21.19 17.07 29.38
CA ILE A 295 20.47 15.88 28.91
C ILE A 295 21.17 14.61 29.38
N LYS A 296 20.38 13.68 29.92
CA LYS A 296 20.84 12.42 30.48
C LYS A 296 20.24 11.23 29.73
N LYS A 297 20.81 10.05 29.96
CA LYS A 297 20.24 8.78 29.51
C LYS A 297 18.77 8.65 29.92
N GLY A 298 17.93 8.27 28.95
CA GLY A 298 16.48 8.12 29.12
C GLY A 298 15.67 9.42 28.97
N ASP A 299 16.31 10.59 28.94
CA ASP A 299 15.62 11.84 28.57
C ASP A 299 15.18 11.79 27.10
N ILE A 300 14.18 12.60 26.75
CA ILE A 300 13.57 12.58 25.42
C ILE A 300 13.83 13.90 24.70
N VAL A 301 14.31 13.80 23.47
CA VAL A 301 14.49 14.91 22.53
C VAL A 301 13.49 14.72 21.40
N ALA A 302 12.57 15.69 21.26
CA ALA A 302 11.53 15.69 20.23
C ALA A 302 11.92 16.57 19.05
N CYS A 303 11.45 16.18 17.87
CA CYS A 303 11.69 16.88 16.61
C CYS A 303 10.38 17.19 15.88
N TYR A 304 10.25 18.42 15.36
CA TYR A 304 9.10 18.89 14.59
C TYR A 304 9.57 19.84 13.47
N THR A 305 10.06 19.27 12.38
CA THR A 305 10.80 20.02 11.34
C THR A 305 10.74 19.30 9.98
N SER A 306 11.21 19.97 8.93
CA SER A 306 11.40 19.44 7.58
C SER A 306 12.63 18.52 7.47
N ASN A 307 12.78 17.83 6.34
CA ASN A 307 13.84 16.85 6.10
C ASN A 307 15.16 17.53 5.70
N ARG A 308 15.99 17.83 6.71
CA ARG A 308 17.25 18.58 6.61
C ARG A 308 18.38 17.88 7.36
N GLU A 309 19.58 18.47 7.38
CA GLU A 309 20.74 17.90 8.08
C GLU A 309 20.64 17.98 9.62
N GLU A 310 20.05 19.05 10.17
CA GLU A 310 20.07 19.31 11.61
C GLU A 310 19.34 18.22 12.42
N PRO A 311 18.18 17.67 11.98
CA PRO A 311 17.56 16.49 12.60
C PRO A 311 18.46 15.26 12.63
N MET A 312 19.29 15.05 11.60
CA MET A 312 20.22 13.93 11.54
C MET A 312 21.28 14.05 12.65
N PHE A 313 21.85 15.25 12.81
CA PHE A 313 22.87 15.51 13.83
C PHE A 313 22.28 15.46 15.24
N ALA A 314 21.08 16.00 15.43
CA ALA A 314 20.38 15.93 16.71
C ALA A 314 20.00 14.49 17.09
N MET A 315 19.57 13.66 16.13
CA MET A 315 19.30 12.23 16.38
C MET A 315 20.58 11.50 16.80
N HIS A 316 21.69 11.73 16.12
CA HIS A 316 22.99 11.17 16.48
C HIS A 316 23.40 11.57 17.91
N ALA A 317 23.31 12.86 18.25
CA ALA A 317 23.66 13.35 19.58
C ALA A 317 22.72 12.85 20.69
N THR A 318 21.42 12.74 20.38
CA THR A 318 20.43 12.20 21.32
C THR A 318 20.75 10.74 21.65
N THR A 319 20.97 9.93 20.62
CA THR A 319 21.19 8.49 20.79
C THR A 319 22.62 8.17 21.27
N SER A 320 23.61 9.05 21.06
CA SER A 320 24.98 8.88 21.56
C SER A 320 25.07 8.95 23.09
N ILE A 321 24.21 9.74 23.74
CA ILE A 321 24.16 9.92 25.20
C ILE A 321 23.12 9.03 25.89
N GLY A 322 22.52 8.09 25.15
CA GLY A 322 21.48 7.19 25.66
C GLY A 322 20.13 7.86 25.91
N ALA A 323 19.92 9.08 25.41
CA ALA A 323 18.61 9.72 25.33
C ALA A 323 17.80 9.12 24.18
N ILE A 324 16.50 9.40 24.17
CA ILE A 324 15.52 8.78 23.27
C ILE A 324 15.05 9.83 22.26
N TRP A 325 15.12 9.49 20.98
CA TRP A 325 14.68 10.34 19.88
C TRP A 325 13.20 10.10 19.55
N THR A 326 12.48 11.18 19.28
CA THR A 326 11.11 11.10 18.78
C THR A 326 10.80 12.25 17.83
N GLY A 327 9.82 12.08 16.96
CA GLY A 327 9.46 13.09 15.98
C GLY A 327 7.98 13.13 15.68
N ALA A 328 7.51 14.30 15.27
CA ALA A 328 6.21 14.51 14.67
C ALA A 328 6.37 15.13 13.29
N LEU A 329 5.43 14.81 12.40
CA LEU A 329 5.45 15.32 11.04
C LEU A 329 5.24 16.83 11.02
N PRO A 330 6.03 17.59 10.25
CA PRO A 330 6.00 19.05 10.26
C PRO A 330 4.66 19.63 9.78
N LEU A 331 3.92 18.88 8.94
CA LEU A 331 2.61 19.32 8.43
C LEU A 331 1.48 19.17 9.44
N LEU A 332 1.64 18.38 10.51
CA LEU A 332 0.60 18.22 11.54
C LEU A 332 0.26 19.56 12.19
N GLY A 333 -1.02 19.74 12.54
CA GLY A 333 -1.45 20.86 13.38
C GLY A 333 -0.93 20.72 14.83
N ALA A 334 -0.89 21.84 15.55
CA ALA A 334 -0.36 21.92 16.91
C ALA A 334 -0.99 20.90 17.86
N GLN A 335 -2.33 20.77 17.86
CA GLN A 335 -3.03 19.80 18.72
C GLN A 335 -2.63 18.34 18.43
N ALA A 336 -2.45 17.97 17.15
CA ALA A 336 -2.05 16.62 16.78
C ALA A 336 -0.62 16.30 17.25
N VAL A 337 0.28 17.27 17.19
CA VAL A 337 1.64 17.15 17.74
C VAL A 337 1.58 17.06 19.26
N LEU A 338 0.78 17.91 19.91
CA LEU A 338 0.62 17.94 21.36
C LEU A 338 0.11 16.60 21.92
N ASN A 339 -0.88 15.99 21.26
CA ASN A 339 -1.42 14.68 21.63
C ASN A 339 -0.37 13.56 21.60
N ARG A 340 0.72 13.74 20.84
CA ARG A 340 1.86 12.81 20.78
C ARG A 340 2.88 13.15 21.86
N LEU A 341 3.34 14.40 21.88
CA LEU A 341 4.45 14.82 22.76
C LEU A 341 4.08 14.83 24.25
N LYS A 342 2.81 15.08 24.61
CA LYS A 342 2.35 14.97 26.02
C LYS A 342 2.50 13.57 26.61
N GLN A 343 2.48 12.52 25.78
CA GLN A 343 2.62 11.14 26.26
C GLN A 343 4.05 10.85 26.74
N VAL A 344 5.03 11.55 26.16
CA VAL A 344 6.45 11.26 26.35
C VAL A 344 7.19 12.35 27.13
N ASN A 345 6.62 13.56 27.23
CA ASN A 345 7.19 14.68 28.01
C ASN A 345 8.64 15.00 27.64
N PRO A 346 8.92 15.44 26.39
CA PRO A 346 10.28 15.75 25.96
C PRO A 346 10.84 16.96 26.69
N LYS A 347 12.16 16.97 26.90
CA LYS A 347 12.91 18.10 27.48
C LYS A 347 13.34 19.12 26.43
N ILE A 348 13.69 18.64 25.24
CA ILE A 348 14.07 19.49 24.11
C ILE A 348 13.06 19.30 22.99
N LEU A 349 12.65 20.41 22.37
CA LEU A 349 11.94 20.43 21.09
C LEU A 349 12.82 21.11 20.04
N LEU A 350 13.31 20.34 19.05
CA LEU A 350 13.96 20.85 17.86
C LEU A 350 12.91 21.15 16.79
N THR A 351 12.92 22.36 16.24
CA THR A 351 11.97 22.82 15.21
C THR A 351 12.67 23.75 14.21
N ILE A 352 12.02 24.01 13.09
CA ILE A 352 12.40 25.06 12.14
C ILE A 352 11.48 26.27 12.28
N ASP A 353 11.91 27.44 11.81
CA ASP A 353 11.08 28.65 11.81
C ASP A 353 10.01 28.63 10.70
N LYS A 354 10.38 28.15 9.51
CA LYS A 354 9.51 27.93 8.35
C LYS A 354 10.18 27.00 7.32
N PHE A 355 9.42 26.43 6.39
CA PHE A 355 9.98 25.65 5.28
C PHE A 355 9.08 25.72 4.03
N SER A 356 9.61 25.33 2.87
CA SER A 356 8.82 25.24 1.64
C SER A 356 8.24 23.84 1.47
N ASN A 357 6.96 23.76 1.10
CA ASN A 357 6.32 22.52 0.70
C ASN A 357 5.34 22.80 -0.43
N ASN A 358 5.56 22.19 -1.59
CA ASN A 358 4.80 22.42 -2.81
C ASN A 358 4.75 23.91 -3.18
N LYS A 359 5.90 24.58 -3.15
CA LYS A 359 6.07 26.03 -3.40
C LYS A 359 5.32 26.94 -2.43
N GLN A 360 4.72 26.40 -1.37
CA GLN A 360 4.09 27.18 -0.32
C GLN A 360 5.01 27.25 0.90
N GLU A 361 5.18 28.46 1.42
CA GLU A 361 5.91 28.67 2.66
C GLU A 361 5.02 28.32 3.86
N ILE A 362 5.49 27.40 4.70
CA ILE A 362 4.80 26.95 5.91
C ILE A 362 5.46 27.59 7.12
N ASP A 363 4.74 28.47 7.81
CA ASP A 363 5.15 29.04 9.10
C ASP A 363 4.99 28.01 10.22
N MET A 364 6.03 27.86 11.05
CA MET A 364 6.04 26.91 12.16
C MET A 364 5.97 27.60 13.53
N LEU A 365 6.42 28.84 13.66
CA LEU A 365 6.59 29.52 14.96
C LEU A 365 5.26 29.65 15.72
N SER A 366 4.17 29.95 15.01
CA SER A 366 2.83 30.05 15.60
C SER A 366 2.38 28.74 16.23
N LYS A 367 2.52 27.63 15.50
CA LYS A 367 2.20 26.26 15.99
C LYS A 367 3.11 25.85 17.14
N VAL A 368 4.41 26.15 17.04
CA VAL A 368 5.40 25.85 18.09
C VAL A 368 5.04 26.55 19.39
N LYS A 369 4.64 27.82 19.33
CA LYS A 369 4.19 28.56 20.51
C LYS A 369 3.02 27.84 21.20
N GLU A 370 1.99 27.49 20.44
CA GLU A 370 0.81 26.78 20.95
C GLU A 370 1.17 25.45 21.61
N ILE A 371 2.06 24.67 20.98
CA ILE A 371 2.53 23.39 21.51
C ILE A 371 3.26 23.60 22.85
N VAL A 372 4.23 24.53 22.89
CA VAL A 372 5.11 24.74 24.05
C VAL A 372 4.37 25.36 25.23
N ASP A 373 3.38 26.21 24.99
CA ASP A 373 2.49 26.76 26.03
C ASP A 373 1.71 25.64 26.74
N ASN A 374 1.44 24.53 26.05
CA ASN A 374 0.70 23.37 26.57
C ASN A 374 1.59 22.16 26.90
N LEU A 375 2.91 22.30 26.85
CA LEU A 375 3.87 21.23 27.08
C LEU A 375 4.98 21.71 28.05
N PRO A 376 4.68 21.79 29.36
CA PRO A 376 5.59 22.35 30.36
C PRO A 376 6.90 21.57 30.53
N SER A 377 6.93 20.29 30.12
CA SER A 377 8.14 19.44 30.16
C SER A 377 9.28 19.98 29.30
N VAL A 378 8.99 20.81 28.29
CA VAL A 378 10.02 21.36 27.40
C VAL A 378 10.81 22.44 28.14
N GLU A 379 12.07 22.11 28.41
CA GLU A 379 13.07 22.97 29.05
C GLU A 379 13.81 23.83 28.01
N LYS A 380 13.89 23.40 26.74
CA LYS A 380 14.50 24.16 25.65
C LYS A 380 13.80 23.95 24.31
N VAL A 381 13.59 25.03 23.57
CA VAL A 381 13.11 25.00 22.17
C VAL A 381 14.24 25.48 21.28
N LEU A 382 14.71 24.61 20.39
CA LEU A 382 15.81 24.89 19.47
C LEU A 382 15.23 25.19 18.09
N ILE A 383 15.35 26.45 17.65
CA ILE A 383 14.81 26.92 16.38
C ILE A 383 15.93 26.94 15.34
N ILE A 384 15.78 26.14 14.30
CA ILE A 384 16.63 26.15 13.11
C ILE A 384 16.20 27.33 12.24
N PRO A 385 17.09 28.28 11.93
CA PRO A 385 16.81 29.32 10.94
C PRO A 385 16.86 28.72 9.54
N SER A 386 15.74 28.72 8.81
CA SER A 386 15.67 28.24 7.43
C SER A 386 16.51 29.05 6.44
N LYS A 387 16.67 30.36 6.72
CA LYS A 387 17.50 31.28 5.92
C LYS A 387 18.27 32.25 6.83
N ALA A 388 19.21 33.00 6.26
CA ALA A 388 20.02 33.96 7.01
C ALA A 388 19.17 35.06 7.69
N ASP A 389 18.13 35.55 7.01
CA ASP A 389 17.20 36.56 7.51
C ASP A 389 16.23 36.02 8.58
N SER A 390 16.03 34.70 8.66
CA SER A 390 15.24 34.06 9.73
C SER A 390 15.75 34.37 11.13
N LYS A 391 17.04 34.72 11.29
CA LYS A 391 17.62 35.14 12.57
C LYS A 391 17.06 36.47 13.09
N LEU A 392 16.41 37.25 12.24
CA LEU A 392 15.76 38.52 12.62
C LEU A 392 14.34 38.31 13.16
N ARG A 393 13.79 37.10 13.09
CA ARG A 393 12.43 36.80 13.54
C ARG A 393 12.34 36.84 15.06
N ASP A 394 11.27 37.43 15.57
CA ASP A 394 10.99 37.47 17.01
C ASP A 394 10.54 36.09 17.51
N ILE A 395 11.43 35.41 18.23
CA ILE A 395 11.17 34.14 18.92
C ILE A 395 10.86 34.33 20.41
N SER A 396 10.94 35.55 20.95
CA SER A 396 10.81 35.82 22.40
C SER A 396 9.46 35.40 22.99
N LYS A 397 8.43 35.31 22.14
CA LYS A 397 7.09 34.86 22.51
C LYS A 397 6.99 33.34 22.71
N ILE A 398 8.00 32.58 22.29
CA ILE A 398 8.08 31.13 22.49
C ILE A 398 8.93 30.88 23.74
N ARG A 399 8.30 30.33 24.78
CA ARG A 399 8.95 30.01 26.05
C ARG A 399 10.18 29.12 25.82
N ASN A 400 11.27 29.45 26.49
CA ASN A 400 12.53 28.69 26.46
C ASN A 400 13.16 28.55 25.05
N SER A 401 12.80 29.40 24.10
CA SER A 401 13.37 29.35 22.75
C SER A 401 14.75 29.99 22.64
N CYS A 402 15.56 29.46 21.73
CA CYS A 402 16.73 30.13 21.17
C CYS A 402 17.00 29.60 19.76
N PHE A 403 17.83 30.30 19.01
CA PHE A 403 18.35 29.75 17.76
C PHE A 403 19.32 28.60 18.04
N LEU A 404 19.33 27.61 17.14
CA LEU A 404 20.16 26.43 17.26
C LEU A 404 21.66 26.78 17.36
N ASP A 405 22.17 27.66 16.50
CA ASP A 405 23.59 28.05 16.52
C ASP A 405 24.03 28.63 17.87
N ASP A 406 23.17 29.41 18.53
CA ASP A 406 23.46 29.98 19.84
C ASP A 406 23.49 28.92 20.93
N PHE A 407 22.63 27.90 20.81
CA PHE A 407 22.64 26.75 21.71
C PHE A 407 23.89 25.89 21.53
N LEU A 408 24.31 25.65 20.28
CA LEU A 408 25.47 24.81 19.98
C LEU A 408 26.79 25.40 20.50
N LYS A 409 26.88 26.72 20.75
CA LYS A 409 28.01 27.35 21.44
C LYS A 409 28.28 26.75 22.82
N LEU A 410 27.29 26.15 23.48
CA LEU A 410 27.47 25.42 24.75
C LEU A 410 28.39 24.20 24.61
N GLY A 411 28.49 23.62 23.41
CA GLY A 411 29.32 22.45 23.12
C GLY A 411 30.78 22.78 22.82
N VAL A 412 31.14 24.07 22.74
CA VAL A 412 32.50 24.54 22.53
C VAL A 412 33.12 24.88 23.89
N ASP A 413 34.29 24.32 24.19
CA ASP A 413 35.01 24.60 25.42
C ASP A 413 35.73 25.95 25.41
N GLU A 414 36.35 26.31 26.53
CA GLU A 414 37.06 27.59 26.69
C GLU A 414 38.23 27.77 25.72
N THR A 415 38.75 26.68 25.15
CA THR A 415 39.84 26.71 24.15
C THR A 415 39.31 26.85 22.71
N GLY A 416 38.00 26.84 22.51
CA GLY A 416 37.37 26.79 21.19
C GLY A 416 37.28 25.38 20.60
N SER A 417 37.58 24.34 21.40
CA SER A 417 37.56 22.95 20.95
C SER A 417 36.21 22.28 21.25
N VAL A 418 35.88 21.26 20.46
CA VAL A 418 34.70 20.41 20.69
C VAL A 418 35.18 19.03 21.11
N PRO A 419 34.73 18.49 22.25
CA PRO A 419 35.17 17.17 22.70
C PRO A 419 34.64 16.06 21.79
N GLU A 420 35.44 15.00 21.65
CA GLU A 420 35.02 13.75 21.01
C GLU A 420 33.84 13.11 21.76
N ILE A 421 33.04 12.32 21.04
CA ILE A 421 31.86 11.66 21.64
C ILE A 421 32.30 10.49 22.54
N GLU A 422 31.96 10.59 23.82
CA GLU A 422 31.86 9.43 24.70
C GLU A 422 30.47 8.80 24.56
N PHE A 423 30.41 7.62 23.94
CA PHE A 423 29.17 6.92 23.66
C PHE A 423 28.66 6.17 24.89
N GLU A 424 27.45 6.51 25.34
CA GLU A 424 26.78 5.84 26.46
C GLU A 424 26.44 4.39 26.09
N GLN A 425 27.05 3.44 26.79
CA GLN A 425 26.91 2.01 26.51
C GLN A 425 25.64 1.46 27.19
N VAL A 426 24.65 1.11 26.37
CA VAL A 426 23.32 0.67 26.81
C VAL A 426 23.04 -0.79 26.44
N SER A 427 22.01 -1.39 27.02
CA SER A 427 21.58 -2.73 26.61
C SER A 427 20.92 -2.70 25.23
N PHE A 428 20.89 -3.83 24.51
CA PHE A 428 20.18 -3.96 23.23
C PHE A 428 18.72 -3.50 23.26
N SER A 429 18.00 -3.76 24.36
CA SER A 429 16.61 -3.36 24.56
C SER A 429 16.44 -1.92 25.10
N HIS A 430 17.51 -1.13 25.20
CA HIS A 430 17.40 0.28 25.60
C HIS A 430 16.64 1.05 24.49
N PRO A 431 15.57 1.78 24.80
CA PRO A 431 14.83 2.55 23.80
C PRO A 431 15.71 3.60 23.12
N VAL A 432 15.61 3.71 21.80
CA VAL A 432 16.29 4.73 20.98
C VAL A 432 15.28 5.58 20.21
N PHE A 433 14.16 4.98 19.80
CA PHE A 433 13.09 5.68 19.08
C PHE A 433 11.75 5.50 19.78
N ILE A 434 10.97 6.58 19.82
CA ILE A 434 9.52 6.53 20.00
C ILE A 434 8.85 7.04 18.73
N SER A 435 8.04 6.19 18.11
CA SER A 435 7.23 6.53 16.92
C SER A 435 5.75 6.48 17.26
N PHE A 436 4.95 7.34 16.64
CA PHE A 436 3.51 7.44 16.94
C PHE A 436 2.66 6.91 15.79
N THR A 437 1.71 6.03 16.09
CA THR A 437 0.69 5.60 15.12
C THR A 437 -0.68 6.15 15.45
N SER A 438 -1.52 6.37 14.45
CA SER A 438 -2.92 6.73 14.63
C SER A 438 -3.65 5.54 15.25
N GLY A 439 -4.15 5.69 16.48
CA GLY A 439 -5.02 4.69 17.10
C GLY A 439 -6.37 4.65 16.39
N THR A 440 -6.94 3.45 16.19
CA THR A 440 -8.26 3.25 15.56
C THR A 440 -9.42 3.69 16.47
N THR A 441 -9.15 3.88 17.77
CA THR A 441 -10.18 4.13 18.81
C THR A 441 -9.73 5.09 19.92
N GLY A 442 -8.59 5.80 19.79
CA GLY A 442 -8.07 6.65 20.87
C GLY A 442 -6.82 7.47 20.51
N LEU A 443 -6.11 7.96 21.54
CA LEU A 443 -4.86 8.71 21.41
C LEU A 443 -3.82 7.92 20.58
N PRO A 444 -2.90 8.60 19.86
CA PRO A 444 -1.85 7.94 19.10
C PRO A 444 -1.04 6.98 19.99
N LYS A 445 -0.73 5.78 19.53
CA LYS A 445 0.09 4.83 20.31
C LYS A 445 1.57 5.21 20.18
N ALA A 446 2.26 5.40 21.30
CA ALA A 446 3.68 5.69 21.37
C ALA A 446 4.50 4.38 21.40
N MET A 447 5.01 3.94 20.25
CA MET A 447 5.73 2.66 20.10
C MET A 447 7.22 2.85 20.33
N MET A 448 7.82 1.97 21.15
CA MET A 448 9.25 1.99 21.46
C MET A 448 10.04 0.99 20.62
N HIS A 449 11.15 1.46 20.05
CA HIS A 449 12.17 0.61 19.44
C HIS A 449 13.52 0.83 20.13
N GLY A 450 14.28 -0.25 20.31
CA GLY A 450 15.61 -0.19 20.92
C GLY A 450 16.76 -0.14 19.91
N CYS A 451 17.98 -0.32 20.39
CA CYS A 451 19.19 -0.38 19.54
C CYS A 451 19.10 -1.45 18.45
N GLY A 452 18.20 -2.44 18.61
CA GLY A 452 17.85 -3.40 17.57
C GLY A 452 17.39 -2.81 16.25
N ALA A 453 17.03 -1.52 16.19
CA ALA A 453 16.75 -0.79 14.95
C ALA A 453 17.90 -0.83 13.92
N LEU A 454 19.15 -1.09 14.34
CA LEU A 454 20.30 -1.25 13.44
C LEU A 454 20.18 -2.46 12.50
N ILE A 455 19.74 -3.58 13.07
CA ILE A 455 19.71 -4.90 12.43
C ILE A 455 18.77 -4.95 11.21
N PRO A 456 17.50 -4.51 11.30
CA PRO A 456 16.59 -4.53 10.15
C PRO A 456 17.03 -3.58 9.04
N THR A 457 17.58 -2.41 9.36
CA THR A 457 18.13 -1.51 8.34
C THR A 457 19.26 -2.17 7.55
N ALA A 458 20.16 -2.89 8.21
CA ALA A 458 21.20 -3.67 7.53
C ALA A 458 20.60 -4.84 6.72
N LYS A 459 19.65 -5.57 7.29
CA LYS A 459 19.00 -6.74 6.66
C LYS A 459 18.28 -6.34 5.37
N ASP A 460 17.46 -5.31 5.45
CA ASP A 460 16.46 -5.03 4.41
C ASP A 460 17.02 -4.22 3.25
N PHE A 461 18.01 -3.36 3.53
CA PHE A 461 18.52 -2.41 2.54
C PHE A 461 19.95 -2.68 2.14
N TRP A 462 20.86 -2.92 3.10
CA TRP A 462 22.23 -3.31 2.78
C TRP A 462 22.25 -4.72 2.17
N ILE A 463 21.61 -5.69 2.83
CA ILE A 463 21.75 -7.09 2.44
C ILE A 463 20.80 -7.49 1.32
N GLN A 464 19.50 -7.29 1.48
CA GLN A 464 18.51 -7.70 0.47
C GLN A 464 18.55 -6.86 -0.81
N LEU A 465 18.82 -5.55 -0.70
CA LEU A 465 18.83 -4.63 -1.84
C LEU A 465 20.23 -4.29 -2.37
N ASP A 466 21.25 -5.06 -1.97
CA ASP A 466 22.63 -4.91 -2.44
C ASP A 466 23.17 -3.47 -2.32
N SER A 467 22.84 -2.79 -1.22
CA SER A 467 23.29 -1.41 -1.01
C SER A 467 24.67 -1.39 -0.37
N THR A 468 25.63 -0.73 -1.00
CA THR A 468 27.02 -0.67 -0.51
C THR A 468 27.42 0.75 -0.14
N ARG A 469 28.65 0.97 0.31
CA ARG A 469 29.21 2.33 0.52
C ARG A 469 29.32 3.17 -0.76
N ASP A 470 29.04 2.58 -1.92
CA ASP A 470 28.98 3.28 -3.21
C ASP A 470 27.53 3.52 -3.66
N SER A 471 26.55 3.12 -2.85
CA SER A 471 25.13 3.41 -3.07
C SER A 471 24.76 4.80 -2.53
N THR A 472 23.86 5.46 -3.26
CA THR A 472 23.21 6.71 -2.84
C THR A 472 21.71 6.49 -2.81
N TRP A 473 21.12 6.64 -1.62
CA TRP A 473 19.70 6.45 -1.38
C TRP A 473 18.96 7.78 -1.36
N LEU A 474 17.85 7.86 -2.08
CA LEU A 474 16.84 8.90 -1.90
C LEU A 474 15.57 8.25 -1.36
N SER A 475 15.12 8.73 -0.19
CA SER A 475 13.85 8.34 0.40
C SER A 475 12.96 9.57 0.55
N MET A 476 11.75 9.48 0.01
CA MET A 476 10.72 10.52 0.18
C MET A 476 9.96 10.30 1.50
N SER A 477 10.69 10.13 2.60
CA SER A 477 10.15 9.93 3.94
C SER A 477 10.26 11.21 4.77
N PRO A 478 9.16 11.81 5.23
CA PRO A 478 9.22 12.98 6.09
C PRO A 478 9.75 12.64 7.49
N VAL A 479 10.40 13.61 8.14
CA VAL A 479 10.84 13.50 9.53
C VAL A 479 9.64 13.19 10.43
N GLY A 480 9.81 12.25 11.36
CA GLY A 480 8.76 11.77 12.25
C GLY A 480 8.05 10.50 11.77
N TRP A 481 8.30 10.02 10.54
CA TRP A 481 7.95 8.65 10.16
C TRP A 481 9.02 7.66 10.60
N VAL A 482 8.60 6.43 10.91
CA VAL A 482 9.52 5.32 11.18
C VAL A 482 10.44 5.04 10.00
N SER A 483 9.95 5.24 8.76
CA SER A 483 10.76 5.07 7.56
C SER A 483 11.90 6.10 7.49
N TRP A 484 11.72 7.33 7.98
CA TRP A 484 12.82 8.29 8.08
C TRP A 484 13.90 7.77 9.05
N ASN A 485 13.52 7.31 10.24
CA ASN A 485 14.45 6.70 11.21
C ASN A 485 15.22 5.52 10.58
N MET A 486 14.52 4.65 9.84
CA MET A 486 15.12 3.50 9.16
C MET A 486 16.14 3.91 8.08
N MET A 487 15.81 4.92 7.27
CA MET A 487 16.69 5.43 6.20
C MET A 487 17.92 6.11 6.77
N CYS A 488 17.74 6.95 7.79
CA CYS A 488 18.84 7.57 8.54
C CYS A 488 19.79 6.52 9.15
N SER A 489 19.26 5.37 9.55
CA SER A 489 20.07 4.28 10.09
C SER A 489 21.00 3.62 9.06
N LEU A 490 20.85 3.90 7.75
CA LEU A 490 21.72 3.36 6.70
C LEU A 490 23.17 3.86 6.80
N SER A 491 23.42 4.95 7.54
CA SER A 491 24.78 5.38 7.89
C SER A 491 25.57 4.28 8.61
N PHE A 492 24.89 3.34 9.28
CA PHE A 492 25.52 2.11 9.82
C PHE A 492 26.30 1.31 8.76
N ALA A 493 25.83 1.29 7.51
CA ALA A 493 26.51 0.63 6.39
C ALA A 493 27.42 1.57 5.60
N GLY A 494 27.53 2.84 6.01
CA GLY A 494 28.34 3.86 5.33
C GLY A 494 27.77 4.28 3.97
N ILE A 495 26.45 4.19 3.82
CA ILE A 495 25.67 4.53 2.62
C ILE A 495 25.39 6.04 2.60
N SER A 496 25.47 6.65 1.41
CA SER A 496 25.14 8.07 1.22
C SER A 496 23.62 8.28 1.15
N LEU A 497 23.11 9.32 1.81
CA LEU A 497 21.68 9.66 1.86
C LEU A 497 21.42 11.01 1.19
N LEU A 498 20.45 11.07 0.29
CA LEU A 498 19.87 12.33 -0.15
C LEU A 498 18.72 12.71 0.78
N LEU A 499 18.84 13.87 1.42
CA LEU A 499 17.78 14.51 2.19
C LEU A 499 17.14 15.59 1.32
N PHE A 500 15.89 15.35 0.92
CA PHE A 500 15.12 16.30 0.11
C PHE A 500 14.13 17.07 0.98
N GLU A 501 14.25 18.41 1.00
CA GLU A 501 13.31 19.31 1.66
C GLU A 501 12.21 19.78 0.69
N GLY A 502 10.97 19.35 0.94
CA GLY A 502 9.78 19.73 0.16
C GLY A 502 9.32 18.63 -0.81
N VAL A 503 8.70 19.03 -1.93
CA VAL A 503 8.15 18.10 -2.92
C VAL A 503 8.75 18.34 -4.32
N PRO A 504 9.56 17.41 -4.86
CA PRO A 504 10.35 17.65 -6.06
C PRO A 504 9.52 17.70 -7.36
N TYR A 505 8.44 16.92 -7.47
CA TYR A 505 7.73 16.72 -8.73
C TYR A 505 6.77 17.87 -9.12
N PHE A 506 6.55 18.86 -8.25
CA PHE A 506 5.77 20.07 -8.58
C PHE A 506 6.63 21.21 -9.14
N LEU A 507 7.95 21.08 -9.14
CA LEU A 507 8.86 22.12 -9.62
C LEU A 507 8.94 22.18 -11.15
N SER A 508 9.01 21.01 -11.77
CA SER A 508 8.79 20.76 -13.20
C SER A 508 8.44 19.27 -13.37
N PRO A 509 7.85 18.85 -14.50
CA PRO A 509 7.60 17.44 -14.78
C PRO A 509 8.86 16.56 -14.67
N THR A 510 10.03 17.13 -14.95
CA THR A 510 11.32 16.42 -15.05
C THR A 510 12.11 16.39 -13.74
N TYR A 511 11.87 17.34 -12.83
CA TYR A 511 12.85 17.70 -11.79
C TYR A 511 13.24 16.55 -10.86
N PHE A 512 12.28 15.72 -10.47
CA PHE A 512 12.57 14.54 -9.65
C PHE A 512 13.61 13.62 -10.33
N TRP A 513 13.42 13.38 -11.63
CA TRP A 513 14.32 12.52 -12.41
C TRP A 513 15.63 13.21 -12.77
N ASP A 514 15.61 14.54 -12.95
CA ASP A 514 16.83 15.35 -13.11
C ASP A 514 17.75 15.19 -11.89
N ILE A 515 17.19 15.21 -10.67
CA ILE A 515 17.94 14.95 -9.43
C ILE A 515 18.46 13.52 -9.41
N VAL A 516 17.60 12.53 -9.70
CA VAL A 516 17.98 11.11 -9.69
C VAL A 516 19.19 10.86 -10.60
N GLU A 517 19.20 11.44 -11.80
CA GLU A 517 20.32 11.28 -12.74
C GLU A 517 21.55 12.12 -12.34
N LYS A 518 21.37 13.42 -12.05
CA LYS A 518 22.46 14.35 -11.72
C LYS A 518 23.24 13.92 -10.47
N LEU A 519 22.52 13.48 -9.44
CA LEU A 519 23.10 13.08 -8.15
C LEU A 519 23.38 11.58 -8.07
N LYS A 520 23.25 10.86 -9.20
CA LYS A 520 23.62 9.45 -9.36
C LYS A 520 22.95 8.55 -8.33
N ILE A 521 21.66 8.78 -8.08
CA ILE A 521 20.88 8.01 -7.12
C ILE A 521 20.81 6.56 -7.58
N THR A 522 21.16 5.63 -6.69
CA THR A 522 21.17 4.20 -6.99
C THR A 522 19.93 3.48 -6.49
N ASN A 523 19.33 3.97 -5.41
CA ASN A 523 18.21 3.34 -4.74
C ASN A 523 17.16 4.39 -4.34
N LEU A 524 15.89 4.05 -4.55
CA LEU A 524 14.75 4.88 -4.18
C LEU A 524 13.85 4.15 -3.16
N PHE A 525 13.38 4.86 -2.15
CA PHE A 525 12.17 4.49 -1.41
C PHE A 525 11.08 5.54 -1.61
N LEU A 526 9.96 5.13 -2.21
CA LEU A 526 8.84 6.00 -2.52
C LEU A 526 7.58 5.58 -1.76
N PRO A 527 6.93 6.50 -1.04
CA PRO A 527 5.56 6.30 -0.61
C PRO A 527 4.64 6.00 -1.80
N ALA A 528 3.65 5.12 -1.66
CA ALA A 528 2.82 4.72 -2.80
C ALA A 528 2.04 5.89 -3.44
N ASN A 529 1.65 6.91 -2.65
CA ASN A 529 1.04 8.13 -3.18
C ASN A 529 2.00 8.95 -4.05
N VAL A 530 3.32 8.89 -3.79
CA VAL A 530 4.33 9.51 -4.65
C VAL A 530 4.43 8.77 -5.98
N CYS A 531 4.30 7.43 -5.98
CA CYS A 531 4.22 6.67 -7.23
C CYS A 531 3.00 7.08 -8.06
N ASP A 532 1.83 7.22 -7.40
CA ASP A 532 0.59 7.68 -8.05
C ASP A 532 0.74 9.10 -8.61
N ASP A 533 1.36 10.02 -7.86
CA ASP A 533 1.61 11.39 -8.30
C ASP A 533 2.52 11.40 -9.53
N LEU A 534 3.63 10.65 -9.52
CA LEU A 534 4.55 10.54 -10.66
C LEU A 534 3.86 10.03 -11.93
N GLU A 535 2.98 9.04 -11.79
CA GLU A 535 2.17 8.53 -12.90
C GLU A 535 1.17 9.58 -13.39
N LYS A 536 0.44 10.21 -12.48
CA LYS A 536 -0.60 11.22 -12.78
C LYS A 536 -0.04 12.44 -13.52
N TYR A 537 1.14 12.93 -13.11
CA TYR A 537 1.77 14.09 -13.76
C TYR A 537 2.47 13.72 -15.07
N GLY A 538 2.49 12.43 -15.44
CA GLY A 538 2.70 11.99 -16.82
C GLY A 538 4.11 12.18 -17.38
N TYR A 539 5.14 12.24 -16.54
CA TYR A 539 6.51 12.36 -17.03
C TYR A 539 7.07 11.02 -17.49
N LEU A 540 7.71 11.01 -18.66
CA LEU A 540 8.25 9.81 -19.33
C LEU A 540 9.79 9.82 -19.28
N PRO A 541 10.43 9.60 -18.11
CA PRO A 541 11.88 9.79 -17.96
C PRO A 541 12.67 8.92 -18.93
N ARG A 542 12.19 7.73 -19.33
CA ARG A 542 12.89 6.87 -20.29
C ARG A 542 13.15 7.50 -21.67
N LYS A 543 12.46 8.60 -22.02
CA LYS A 543 12.73 9.34 -23.26
C LYS A 543 13.88 10.35 -23.11
N GLU A 544 14.09 10.87 -21.90
CA GLU A 544 14.93 12.06 -21.65
C GLU A 544 16.10 11.78 -20.69
N HIS A 545 16.00 10.73 -19.86
CA HIS A 545 16.99 10.29 -18.90
C HIS A 545 17.40 8.84 -19.16
N THR A 546 18.68 8.54 -18.96
CA THR A 546 19.18 7.16 -19.02
C THR A 546 18.98 6.43 -17.70
N LEU A 547 18.96 7.18 -16.58
CA LEU A 547 18.89 6.66 -15.21
C LEU A 547 19.92 5.55 -14.96
N LYS A 548 21.12 5.70 -15.54
CA LYS A 548 22.18 4.68 -15.59
C LYS A 548 22.54 4.10 -14.22
N TYR A 549 22.50 4.93 -13.17
CA TYR A 549 22.90 4.54 -11.81
C TYR A 549 21.75 3.92 -11.00
N LEU A 550 20.49 4.15 -11.40
CA LEU A 550 19.32 3.69 -10.66
C LEU A 550 19.15 2.18 -10.82
N LYS A 551 19.33 1.44 -9.72
CA LYS A 551 19.26 -0.03 -9.67
C LYS A 551 17.96 -0.54 -9.09
N ALA A 552 17.49 0.08 -8.01
CA ALA A 552 16.30 -0.37 -7.30
C ALA A 552 15.39 0.79 -6.90
N CYS A 553 14.08 0.54 -6.94
CA CYS A 553 13.07 1.42 -6.38
C CYS A 553 12.06 0.56 -5.63
N ILE A 554 12.00 0.73 -4.32
CA ILE A 554 10.98 0.09 -3.49
C ILE A 554 9.88 1.09 -3.14
N ALA A 555 8.65 0.62 -3.14
CA ALA A 555 7.49 1.44 -2.79
C ALA A 555 6.73 0.86 -1.60
N GLY A 556 6.11 1.70 -0.77
CA GLY A 556 5.40 1.24 0.41
C GLY A 556 4.67 2.35 1.18
N GLY A 557 4.36 2.07 2.45
CA GLY A 557 3.62 2.98 3.35
C GLY A 557 2.09 2.90 3.19
N SER A 558 1.62 2.54 2.00
CA SER A 558 0.24 2.16 1.67
C SER A 558 0.26 1.11 0.54
N ILE A 559 -0.92 0.63 0.14
CA ILE A 559 -1.04 -0.36 -0.93
C ILE A 559 -0.50 0.22 -2.24
N VAL A 560 0.48 -0.46 -2.82
CA VAL A 560 1.03 -0.13 -4.14
C VAL A 560 0.15 -0.81 -5.19
N LYS A 561 -0.39 -0.01 -6.12
CA LYS A 561 -1.27 -0.52 -7.16
C LYS A 561 -0.48 -1.37 -8.17
N PRO A 562 -1.08 -2.42 -8.74
CA PRO A 562 -0.47 -3.17 -9.84
C PRO A 562 -0.04 -2.29 -11.03
N GLN A 563 -0.79 -1.22 -11.32
CA GLN A 563 -0.51 -0.24 -12.38
C GLN A 563 0.80 0.52 -12.16
N ALA A 564 1.22 0.72 -10.90
CA ALA A 564 2.51 1.33 -10.61
C ALA A 564 3.66 0.45 -11.16
N TYR A 565 3.53 -0.88 -11.14
CA TYR A 565 4.53 -1.75 -11.77
C TYR A 565 4.57 -1.51 -13.28
N ASP A 566 3.42 -1.41 -13.94
CA ASP A 566 3.36 -1.14 -15.37
C ASP A 566 4.02 0.21 -15.71
N PHE A 567 3.73 1.26 -14.93
CA PHE A 567 4.34 2.57 -15.07
C PHE A 567 5.87 2.50 -14.90
N PHE A 568 6.38 1.90 -13.83
CA PHE A 568 7.82 1.82 -13.59
C PHE A 568 8.54 1.03 -14.68
N TYR A 569 8.03 -0.13 -15.09
CA TYR A 569 8.69 -0.99 -16.07
C TYR A 569 8.55 -0.49 -17.51
N ASN A 570 7.41 0.10 -17.89
CA ASN A 570 7.21 0.59 -19.25
C ASN A 570 7.80 1.98 -19.48
N THR A 571 7.65 2.86 -18.48
CA THR A 571 7.88 4.30 -18.61
C THR A 571 9.14 4.78 -17.92
N ILE A 572 9.55 4.17 -16.80
CA ILE A 572 10.73 4.61 -16.05
C ILE A 572 11.97 3.86 -16.50
N LYS A 573 12.05 2.55 -16.24
CA LYS A 573 13.24 1.75 -16.55
C LYS A 573 12.88 0.27 -16.58
N LYS A 574 13.23 -0.46 -17.66
CA LYS A 574 12.84 -1.87 -17.85
C LYS A 574 13.60 -2.85 -16.95
N ASP A 575 14.84 -2.52 -16.61
CA ASP A 575 15.80 -3.37 -15.89
C ASP A 575 15.92 -2.99 -14.41
N ILE A 576 15.13 -2.02 -13.93
CA ILE A 576 15.10 -1.65 -12.51
C ILE A 576 14.49 -2.77 -11.66
N LEU A 577 15.02 -2.95 -10.45
CA LEU A 577 14.33 -3.70 -9.40
C LEU A 577 13.24 -2.82 -8.77
N PHE A 578 12.05 -2.81 -9.38
CA PHE A 578 10.88 -2.15 -8.80
C PHE A 578 9.98 -3.15 -8.06
N CYS A 579 9.62 -2.87 -6.82
CA CYS A 579 8.71 -3.73 -6.07
C CYS A 579 7.99 -2.97 -4.95
N SER A 580 6.77 -3.40 -4.63
CA SER A 580 6.14 -3.07 -3.36
C SER A 580 6.86 -3.76 -2.21
N THR A 581 6.91 -3.09 -1.07
CA THR A 581 7.43 -3.62 0.20
C THR A 581 6.38 -3.39 1.27
N TYR A 582 6.37 -4.25 2.28
CA TYR A 582 5.40 -4.18 3.36
C TYR A 582 6.11 -4.15 4.71
N GLY A 583 5.64 -3.25 5.57
CA GLY A 583 6.09 -3.07 6.95
C GLY A 583 5.08 -2.21 7.70
N CYS A 584 5.20 -2.19 9.01
CA CYS A 584 4.34 -1.43 9.91
C CYS A 584 5.20 -0.83 11.03
N THR A 585 4.72 0.17 11.77
CA THR A 585 5.54 0.80 12.82
C THR A 585 5.89 -0.20 13.93
N GLU A 586 5.07 -1.22 14.15
CA GLU A 586 5.32 -2.31 15.10
C GLU A 586 6.54 -3.18 14.73
N ILE A 587 6.97 -3.14 13.47
CA ILE A 587 8.13 -3.86 12.92
C ILE A 587 9.09 -2.80 12.38
N ILE A 588 10.15 -2.49 13.14
CA ILE A 588 11.16 -1.56 12.61
C ILE A 588 11.91 -2.28 11.48
N GLY A 589 11.71 -1.86 10.23
CA GLY A 589 12.09 -2.63 9.05
C GLY A 589 10.92 -2.91 8.09
N THR A 590 11.14 -3.92 7.26
CA THR A 590 10.16 -4.51 6.34
C THR A 590 9.88 -5.95 6.75
N ALA A 591 8.62 -6.35 6.70
CA ALA A 591 8.19 -7.72 6.92
C ALA A 591 8.15 -8.53 5.63
N LEU A 592 7.81 -7.87 4.51
CA LEU A 592 7.95 -8.42 3.16
C LEU A 592 8.80 -7.47 2.32
N ASN A 593 9.70 -8.03 1.53
CA ASN A 593 10.66 -7.29 0.72
C ASN A 593 10.91 -8.04 -0.59
N VAL A 594 11.99 -7.68 -1.29
CA VAL A 594 12.40 -8.27 -2.56
C VAL A 594 13.71 -9.05 -2.41
N ASP A 595 13.89 -10.05 -3.27
CA ASP A 595 15.19 -10.68 -3.54
C ASP A 595 15.50 -10.46 -5.03
N PRO A 596 16.63 -9.82 -5.39
CA PRO A 596 17.03 -9.61 -6.79
C PRO A 596 17.15 -10.90 -7.60
N THR A 597 17.38 -12.04 -6.95
CA THR A 597 17.52 -13.38 -7.54
C THR A 597 16.17 -14.07 -7.81
N LEU A 598 15.05 -13.42 -7.48
CA LEU A 598 13.71 -13.92 -7.76
C LEU A 598 13.00 -13.05 -8.80
N PRO A 599 12.00 -13.62 -9.51
CA PRO A 599 11.15 -12.83 -10.40
C PRO A 599 10.31 -11.83 -9.62
N VAL A 600 10.01 -10.69 -10.25
CA VAL A 600 9.01 -9.74 -9.75
C VAL A 600 7.71 -9.96 -10.52
N TYR A 601 6.62 -10.20 -9.80
CA TYR A 601 5.28 -10.32 -10.35
C TYR A 601 4.49 -9.03 -10.13
N ARG A 602 3.61 -8.72 -11.09
CA ARG A 602 2.80 -7.51 -11.07
C ARG A 602 1.92 -7.45 -9.82
N GLY A 603 2.11 -6.42 -8.99
CA GLY A 603 1.29 -6.18 -7.80
C GLY A 603 1.59 -7.08 -6.60
N GLU A 604 2.66 -7.89 -6.64
CA GLU A 604 3.07 -8.76 -5.53
C GLU A 604 4.34 -8.25 -4.84
N THR A 605 4.44 -8.48 -3.52
CA THR A 605 5.70 -8.47 -2.78
C THR A 605 6.28 -9.89 -2.75
N PRO A 606 7.47 -10.16 -3.31
CA PRO A 606 7.93 -11.52 -3.58
C PRO A 606 8.20 -12.39 -2.35
N VAL A 607 8.81 -11.85 -1.29
CA VAL A 607 9.32 -12.68 -0.21
C VAL A 607 9.17 -12.09 1.19
N PRO A 608 8.98 -12.95 2.21
CA PRO A 608 9.16 -12.55 3.61
C PRO A 608 10.63 -12.27 3.91
N THR A 609 10.90 -11.34 4.83
CA THR A 609 12.28 -11.03 5.20
C THR A 609 12.89 -12.08 6.14
N LEU A 610 14.22 -12.25 6.07
CA LEU A 610 14.94 -13.24 6.88
C LEU A 610 14.76 -13.00 8.39
N GLY A 611 14.67 -14.07 9.17
CA GLY A 611 14.51 -14.00 10.63
C GLY A 611 13.14 -13.49 11.10
N LEU A 612 12.16 -13.36 10.20
CA LEU A 612 10.78 -13.01 10.49
C LEU A 612 9.80 -14.05 9.92
N ASP A 613 9.03 -14.67 10.80
CA ASP A 613 8.01 -15.68 10.45
C ASP A 613 6.65 -14.99 10.23
N ILE A 614 6.53 -14.26 9.13
CA ILE A 614 5.27 -13.63 8.71
C ILE A 614 4.41 -14.64 7.95
N GLN A 615 3.14 -14.76 8.36
CA GLN A 615 2.18 -15.72 7.81
C GLN A 615 0.86 -15.02 7.50
N CYS A 616 0.19 -15.49 6.46
CA CYS A 616 -1.22 -15.21 6.21
C CYS A 616 -2.05 -16.32 6.85
N VAL A 617 -3.00 -15.99 7.72
CA VAL A 617 -3.77 -16.97 8.50
C VAL A 617 -5.28 -16.79 8.41
N ASP A 618 -6.01 -17.89 8.57
CA ASP A 618 -7.46 -17.90 8.69
C ASP A 618 -7.94 -17.40 10.07
N GLU A 619 -9.26 -17.38 10.28
CA GLU A 619 -9.88 -16.96 11.56
C GLU A 619 -9.48 -17.85 12.75
N SER A 620 -9.01 -19.08 12.51
CA SER A 620 -8.49 -19.99 13.53
C SER A 620 -7.00 -19.78 13.81
N GLY A 621 -6.33 -18.91 13.06
CA GLY A 621 -4.91 -18.65 13.14
C GLY A 621 -4.04 -19.70 12.42
N LYS A 622 -4.60 -20.49 11.50
CA LYS A 622 -3.84 -21.46 10.70
C LYS A 622 -3.35 -20.83 9.39
N PRO A 623 -2.11 -21.13 8.94
CA PRO A 623 -1.60 -20.63 7.67
C PRO A 623 -2.48 -21.01 6.49
N MET A 624 -2.67 -20.09 5.56
CA MET A 624 -3.47 -20.26 4.35
C MET A 624 -2.85 -19.56 3.13
N GLU A 625 -3.24 -20.03 1.94
CA GLU A 625 -2.83 -19.48 0.65
C GLU A 625 -4.05 -19.46 -0.30
N GLY A 626 -4.00 -18.64 -1.34
CA GLY A 626 -5.04 -18.55 -2.38
C GLY A 626 -6.31 -17.79 -1.99
N GLU A 627 -6.47 -17.49 -0.70
CA GLU A 627 -7.61 -16.81 -0.11
C GLU A 627 -7.16 -15.66 0.82
N TYR A 628 -8.11 -14.81 1.23
CA TYR A 628 -7.83 -13.72 2.17
C TYR A 628 -7.59 -14.26 3.57
N GLY A 629 -6.44 -13.88 4.13
CA GLY A 629 -6.12 -14.14 5.52
C GLY A 629 -5.40 -12.95 6.14
N GLU A 630 -5.33 -12.96 7.47
CA GLU A 630 -4.69 -11.90 8.21
C GLU A 630 -3.20 -12.14 8.34
N LEU A 631 -2.43 -11.06 8.25
CA LEU A 631 -1.00 -11.10 8.48
C LEU A 631 -0.71 -11.13 9.98
N ILE A 632 0.06 -12.14 10.36
CA ILE A 632 0.59 -12.32 11.71
C ILE A 632 2.09 -12.55 11.66
N VAL A 633 2.77 -12.24 12.76
CA VAL A 633 4.12 -12.78 13.03
C VAL A 633 3.97 -13.95 13.99
N ALA A 634 4.42 -15.14 13.58
CA ALA A 634 4.20 -16.39 14.30
C ALA A 634 5.29 -16.69 15.34
N LYS A 635 6.49 -16.11 15.19
CA LYS A 635 7.65 -16.34 16.07
C LYS A 635 8.29 -15.02 16.51
N PRO A 636 8.93 -14.98 17.70
CA PRO A 636 9.57 -13.77 18.17
C PRO A 636 10.70 -13.32 17.23
N SER A 637 10.91 -12.01 17.15
CA SER A 637 11.97 -11.41 16.32
C SER A 637 12.49 -10.12 16.97
N PRO A 638 13.79 -9.79 16.86
CA PRO A 638 14.38 -8.57 17.45
C PRO A 638 13.90 -7.27 16.78
N VAL A 639 13.21 -7.38 15.64
CA VAL A 639 12.68 -6.24 14.87
C VAL A 639 11.29 -5.79 15.34
N LEU A 640 10.63 -6.57 16.20
CA LEU A 640 9.36 -6.17 16.80
C LEU A 640 9.59 -5.04 17.83
N LEU A 641 8.59 -4.18 17.99
CA LEU A 641 8.59 -3.15 19.03
C LEU A 641 8.86 -3.74 20.42
N LEU A 642 9.56 -2.98 21.25
CA LEU A 642 9.81 -3.32 22.65
C LEU A 642 8.51 -3.30 23.46
N GLY A 643 7.66 -2.29 23.21
CA GLY A 643 6.42 -2.06 23.93
C GLY A 643 5.82 -0.71 23.59
N LEU A 644 4.75 -0.35 24.31
CA LEU A 644 4.13 0.96 24.24
C LEU A 644 4.65 1.82 25.41
N TRP A 645 4.93 3.10 25.16
CA TRP A 645 5.38 4.01 26.20
C TRP A 645 4.29 4.14 27.29
N GLY A 646 4.69 4.03 28.55
CA GLY A 646 3.78 4.01 29.70
C GLY A 646 3.04 2.69 29.94
N ASP A 647 3.29 1.64 29.14
CA ASP A 647 2.72 0.28 29.30
C ASP A 647 3.71 -0.64 30.03
N GLU A 648 4.07 -0.29 31.27
CA GLU A 648 5.13 -0.98 32.04
C GLU A 648 4.82 -2.46 32.29
N ASP A 649 3.55 -2.83 32.46
CA ASP A 649 3.12 -4.21 32.70
C ASP A 649 2.88 -5.00 31.38
N GLY A 650 2.89 -4.32 30.23
CA GLY A 650 2.66 -4.89 28.90
C GLY A 650 1.19 -5.21 28.59
N THR A 651 0.24 -4.74 29.40
CA THR A 651 -1.18 -5.08 29.25
C THR A 651 -1.77 -4.50 27.96
N LEU A 652 -1.43 -3.26 27.59
CA LEU A 652 -1.90 -2.65 26.35
C LEU A 652 -1.28 -3.34 25.12
N ARG A 653 -0.01 -3.74 25.20
CA ARG A 653 0.66 -4.53 24.16
C ARG A 653 -0.01 -5.89 23.96
N ARG A 654 -0.22 -6.66 25.04
CA ARG A 654 -0.92 -7.97 24.98
C ARG A 654 -2.32 -7.83 24.39
N LYS A 655 -3.09 -6.86 24.89
CA LYS A 655 -4.44 -6.58 24.39
C LYS A 655 -4.45 -6.18 22.92
N SER A 656 -3.50 -5.35 22.49
CA SER A 656 -3.45 -4.83 21.12
C SER A 656 -3.08 -5.88 20.08
N TYR A 657 -2.14 -6.78 20.39
CA TYR A 657 -1.52 -7.62 19.35
C TYR A 657 -1.64 -9.12 19.58
N TYR A 658 -2.03 -9.60 20.77
CA TYR A 658 -2.06 -11.03 21.09
C TYR A 658 -3.44 -11.55 21.50
N SER A 659 -4.44 -10.67 21.57
CA SER A 659 -5.81 -11.02 21.97
C SER A 659 -6.54 -11.87 20.94
N LYS A 660 -6.27 -11.63 19.64
CA LYS A 660 -6.94 -12.32 18.53
C LYS A 660 -6.37 -13.70 18.24
N TYR A 661 -5.04 -13.79 18.20
CA TYR A 661 -4.33 -15.05 17.93
C TYR A 661 -3.37 -15.34 19.09
N PRO A 662 -3.78 -16.15 20.08
CA PRO A 662 -2.94 -16.45 21.23
C PRO A 662 -1.53 -16.92 20.83
N GLY A 663 -0.50 -16.26 21.38
CA GLY A 663 0.90 -16.56 21.09
C GLY A 663 1.43 -16.03 19.76
N LYS A 664 0.60 -15.39 18.91
CA LYS A 664 0.98 -14.81 17.62
C LYS A 664 0.73 -13.30 17.63
N PHE A 665 1.57 -12.56 16.94
CA PHE A 665 1.46 -11.10 16.86
C PHE A 665 0.55 -10.73 15.70
N ALA A 666 -0.65 -10.24 15.99
CA ALA A 666 -1.60 -9.75 15.00
C ALA A 666 -1.17 -8.37 14.49
N ILE A 667 -0.88 -8.26 13.20
CA ILE A 667 -0.48 -6.98 12.58
C ILE A 667 -1.72 -6.12 12.26
N GLY A 668 -2.84 -6.80 11.97
CA GLY A 668 -4.11 -6.16 11.67
C GLY A 668 -4.27 -5.75 10.20
N ASP A 669 -3.55 -6.40 9.29
CA ASP A 669 -3.70 -6.23 7.84
C ASP A 669 -4.08 -7.56 7.17
N PHE A 670 -4.81 -7.52 6.06
CA PHE A 670 -5.06 -8.67 5.21
C PHE A 670 -4.04 -8.77 4.09
N ALA A 671 -3.77 -10.01 3.71
CA ALA A 671 -3.08 -10.33 2.48
C ALA A 671 -3.68 -11.57 1.83
N VAL A 672 -3.25 -11.82 0.61
CA VAL A 672 -3.41 -13.09 -0.08
C VAL A 672 -2.02 -13.58 -0.44
N VAL A 673 -1.71 -14.84 -0.11
CA VAL A 673 -0.48 -15.50 -0.57
C VAL A 673 -0.80 -16.24 -1.85
N ASN A 674 -0.09 -15.93 -2.91
CA ASN A 674 -0.25 -16.61 -4.18
C ASN A 674 0.26 -18.06 -4.07
N PRO A 675 -0.57 -19.09 -4.33
CA PRO A 675 -0.16 -20.49 -4.17
C PRO A 675 0.90 -20.95 -5.17
N ILE A 676 1.06 -20.25 -6.29
CA ILE A 676 2.01 -20.54 -7.37
C ILE A 676 3.31 -19.77 -7.16
N THR A 677 3.26 -18.44 -7.11
CA THR A 677 4.46 -17.59 -7.02
C THR A 677 5.00 -17.51 -5.60
N LYS A 678 4.18 -17.82 -4.59
CA LYS A 678 4.42 -17.59 -3.16
C LYS A 678 4.60 -16.12 -2.77
N GLY A 679 4.34 -15.21 -3.70
CA GLY A 679 4.29 -13.77 -3.44
C GLY A 679 3.06 -13.37 -2.64
N PHE A 680 3.14 -12.22 -2.00
CA PHE A 680 2.09 -11.66 -1.16
C PHE A 680 1.43 -10.49 -1.88
N VAL A 681 0.11 -10.42 -1.82
CA VAL A 681 -0.66 -9.23 -2.20
C VAL A 681 -1.28 -8.64 -0.95
N ILE A 682 -0.88 -7.42 -0.60
CA ILE A 682 -1.43 -6.69 0.55
C ILE A 682 -2.78 -6.11 0.17
N CYS A 683 -3.81 -6.48 0.93
CA CYS A 683 -5.21 -6.11 0.66
C CYS A 683 -5.69 -4.93 1.53
N GLY A 684 -4.88 -4.50 2.50
CA GLY A 684 -5.16 -3.36 3.37
C GLY A 684 -5.45 -3.74 4.81
N ARG A 685 -5.98 -2.77 5.55
CA ARG A 685 -6.33 -2.88 6.96
C ARG A 685 -7.44 -3.91 7.17
N SER A 686 -7.29 -4.77 8.18
CA SER A 686 -8.29 -5.79 8.51
C SER A 686 -9.62 -5.22 9.00
N ASP A 687 -9.57 -4.08 9.68
CA ASP A 687 -10.72 -3.30 10.11
C ASP A 687 -11.46 -2.57 8.98
N ASP A 688 -10.81 -2.42 7.81
CA ASP A 688 -11.36 -1.77 6.62
C ASP A 688 -11.84 -2.75 5.54
N THR A 689 -11.75 -4.06 5.77
CA THR A 689 -12.30 -5.04 4.81
C THR A 689 -13.82 -5.01 4.77
N LEU A 690 -14.35 -5.22 3.57
CA LEU A 690 -15.77 -5.24 3.29
C LEU A 690 -16.22 -6.70 3.25
N LYS A 691 -17.34 -7.01 3.90
CA LYS A 691 -18.03 -8.31 3.78
C LYS A 691 -19.44 -8.12 3.25
N GLN A 692 -19.62 -8.19 1.95
CA GLN A 692 -20.94 -8.07 1.33
C GLN A 692 -21.40 -9.44 0.80
N ARG A 693 -22.65 -9.82 1.10
CA ARG A 693 -23.27 -11.07 0.62
C ARG A 693 -22.44 -12.34 0.91
N GLY A 694 -21.69 -12.33 2.00
CA GLY A 694 -20.81 -13.44 2.40
C GLY A 694 -19.40 -13.40 1.81
N THR A 695 -19.14 -12.56 0.80
CA THR A 695 -17.82 -12.38 0.17
C THR A 695 -17.04 -11.28 0.88
N ARG A 696 -15.80 -11.60 1.30
CA ARG A 696 -14.86 -10.59 1.83
C ARG A 696 -13.96 -10.09 0.71
N PHE A 697 -13.78 -8.76 0.64
CA PHE A 697 -12.86 -8.13 -0.28
C PHE A 697 -12.31 -6.82 0.28
N GLY A 698 -11.14 -6.40 -0.22
CA GLY A 698 -10.51 -5.15 0.19
C GLY A 698 -11.03 -3.95 -0.62
N CYS A 699 -11.14 -2.78 0.02
CA CYS A 699 -11.52 -1.54 -0.68
C CYS A 699 -10.55 -1.21 -1.84
N SER A 700 -9.28 -1.59 -1.71
CA SER A 700 -8.24 -1.36 -2.73
C SER A 700 -8.55 -2.03 -4.06
N GLU A 701 -9.24 -3.16 -4.06
CA GLU A 701 -9.56 -3.89 -5.29
C GLU A 701 -10.60 -3.14 -6.11
N ILE A 702 -11.57 -2.54 -5.43
CA ILE A 702 -12.53 -1.62 -6.04
C ILE A 702 -11.81 -0.38 -6.55
N TYR A 703 -10.91 0.21 -5.76
CA TYR A 703 -10.14 1.39 -6.16
C TYR A 703 -9.30 1.16 -7.42
N ASN A 704 -8.66 -0.01 -7.53
CA ASN A 704 -7.82 -0.37 -8.67
C ASN A 704 -8.57 -0.46 -10.00
N ILE A 705 -9.89 -0.65 -9.95
CA ILE A 705 -10.76 -0.67 -11.14
C ILE A 705 -11.35 0.71 -11.38
N VAL A 706 -11.88 1.34 -10.33
CA VAL A 706 -12.52 2.66 -10.42
C VAL A 706 -11.54 3.72 -10.91
N VAL A 707 -10.25 3.62 -10.55
CA VAL A 707 -9.21 4.56 -11.01
C VAL A 707 -9.01 4.55 -12.54
N LEU A 708 -9.46 3.51 -13.25
CA LEU A 708 -9.36 3.43 -14.71
C LEU A 708 -10.40 4.29 -15.43
N PHE A 709 -11.41 4.78 -14.73
CA PHE A 709 -12.48 5.61 -15.29
C PHE A 709 -12.02 7.07 -15.33
N SER A 710 -11.88 7.61 -16.54
CA SER A 710 -11.36 8.95 -16.77
C SER A 710 -12.19 10.06 -16.12
N GLU A 711 -13.49 9.80 -15.94
CA GLU A 711 -14.52 10.65 -15.38
C GLU A 711 -14.40 10.80 -13.86
N VAL A 712 -13.75 9.83 -13.20
CA VAL A 712 -13.61 9.78 -11.74
C VAL A 712 -12.26 10.40 -11.34
N SER A 713 -12.29 11.37 -10.43
CA SER A 713 -11.09 11.98 -9.86
C SER A 713 -10.55 11.19 -8.66
N ASP A 714 -11.46 10.64 -7.84
CA ASP A 714 -11.11 9.82 -6.68
C ASP A 714 -12.31 8.96 -6.23
N SER A 715 -12.09 8.02 -5.31
CA SER A 715 -13.14 7.15 -4.78
C SER A 715 -12.90 6.72 -3.33
N LEU A 716 -13.93 6.30 -2.61
CA LEU A 716 -13.81 5.72 -1.26
C LEU A 716 -14.87 4.63 -1.08
N CYS A 717 -14.48 3.48 -0.57
CA CYS A 717 -15.38 2.34 -0.38
C CYS A 717 -15.39 1.98 1.11
N VAL A 718 -16.57 1.84 1.69
CA VAL A 718 -16.74 1.59 3.12
C VAL A 718 -17.90 0.64 3.42
N SER A 719 -17.83 -0.03 4.56
CA SER A 719 -18.91 -0.88 5.06
C SER A 719 -20.05 -0.04 5.63
N GLN A 720 -21.29 -0.39 5.29
CA GLN A 720 -22.47 0.01 6.03
C GLN A 720 -23.14 -1.21 6.64
N TYR A 721 -23.67 -1.07 7.85
CA TYR A 721 -24.36 -2.13 8.59
C TYR A 721 -25.84 -1.80 8.80
N ASN A 722 -26.69 -2.81 8.62
CA ASN A 722 -28.09 -2.71 9.04
C ASN A 722 -28.25 -3.04 10.55
N LYS A 723 -29.49 -3.02 11.05
CA LYS A 723 -29.80 -3.36 12.46
C LYS A 723 -29.48 -4.82 12.84
N GLU A 724 -29.49 -5.72 11.86
CA GLU A 724 -29.17 -7.14 12.02
C GLU A 724 -27.67 -7.43 11.85
N MET A 725 -26.86 -6.37 11.67
CA MET A 725 -25.43 -6.42 11.41
C MET A 725 -25.03 -7.06 10.07
N ASP A 726 -25.97 -7.16 9.12
CA ASP A 726 -25.62 -7.42 7.74
C ASP A 726 -24.85 -6.25 7.18
N GLU A 727 -23.84 -6.57 6.38
CA GLU A 727 -22.92 -5.60 5.81
C GLU A 727 -23.12 -5.46 4.30
N ARG A 728 -23.10 -4.21 3.84
CA ARG A 728 -23.01 -3.86 2.42
C ARG A 728 -21.85 -2.90 2.15
N ALA A 729 -21.33 -2.94 0.94
CA ALA A 729 -20.32 -2.01 0.47
C ALA A 729 -20.98 -0.76 -0.14
N VAL A 730 -20.50 0.42 0.26
CA VAL A 730 -20.88 1.72 -0.28
C VAL A 730 -19.66 2.35 -0.93
N LEU A 731 -19.73 2.58 -2.25
CA LEU A 731 -18.69 3.23 -3.04
C LEU A 731 -19.06 4.68 -3.34
N PHE A 732 -18.26 5.58 -2.82
CA PHE A 732 -18.30 7.01 -3.11
C PHE A 732 -17.39 7.33 -4.29
N LEU A 733 -17.88 8.13 -5.24
CA LEU A 733 -17.13 8.61 -6.39
C LEU A 733 -17.01 10.13 -6.34
N LYS A 734 -15.78 10.64 -6.37
CA LYS A 734 -15.52 12.05 -6.62
C LYS A 734 -15.32 12.25 -8.11
N MET A 735 -16.13 13.07 -8.74
CA MET A 735 -16.06 13.32 -10.17
C MET A 735 -14.87 14.24 -10.53
N LYS A 736 -14.36 14.15 -11.76
CA LYS A 736 -13.49 15.20 -12.32
C LYS A 736 -14.32 16.41 -12.74
N GLU A 737 -13.71 17.57 -12.70
CA GLU A 737 -14.34 18.80 -13.17
C GLU A 737 -14.81 18.65 -14.63
N GLY A 738 -16.06 19.04 -14.90
CA GLY A 738 -16.68 18.90 -16.22
C GLY A 738 -17.25 17.51 -16.53
N HIS A 739 -17.20 16.56 -15.60
CA HIS A 739 -17.83 15.25 -15.73
C HIS A 739 -18.97 15.09 -14.72
N ASP A 740 -20.12 14.60 -15.17
CA ASP A 740 -21.29 14.40 -14.33
C ASP A 740 -21.39 12.95 -13.84
N PHE A 741 -21.80 12.77 -12.58
CA PHE A 741 -22.22 11.47 -12.07
C PHE A 741 -23.55 11.06 -12.71
N ASN A 742 -23.61 9.88 -13.33
CA ASN A 742 -24.80 9.39 -14.02
C ASN A 742 -24.89 7.85 -14.02
N ASP A 743 -26.08 7.34 -14.36
CA ASP A 743 -26.37 5.89 -14.33
C ASP A 743 -25.52 5.07 -15.31
N ASP A 744 -25.07 5.67 -16.42
CA ASP A 744 -24.24 4.97 -17.40
C ASP A 744 -22.81 4.77 -16.88
N LEU A 745 -22.26 5.74 -16.17
CA LEU A 745 -20.99 5.60 -15.44
C LEU A 745 -21.11 4.52 -14.36
N VAL A 746 -22.17 4.56 -13.54
CA VAL A 746 -22.42 3.56 -12.51
C VAL A 746 -22.50 2.17 -13.12
N ARG A 747 -23.24 2.00 -14.21
CA ARG A 747 -23.37 0.72 -14.93
C ARG A 747 -22.02 0.23 -15.45
N SER A 748 -21.23 1.11 -16.03
CA SER A 748 -19.90 0.78 -16.57
C SER A 748 -18.93 0.35 -15.47
N ILE A 749 -18.94 1.03 -14.32
CA ILE A 749 -18.15 0.66 -13.14
C ILE A 749 -18.58 -0.71 -12.62
N ARG A 750 -19.88 -0.98 -12.48
CA ARG A 750 -20.39 -2.30 -12.04
C ARG A 750 -19.95 -3.42 -12.98
N GLN A 751 -20.01 -3.18 -14.30
CA GLN A 751 -19.57 -4.15 -15.31
C GLN A 751 -18.06 -4.41 -15.23
N ALA A 752 -17.25 -3.37 -15.07
CA ALA A 752 -15.80 -3.52 -14.92
C ALA A 752 -15.45 -4.28 -13.64
N ILE A 753 -16.10 -3.97 -12.51
CA ILE A 753 -15.90 -4.70 -11.25
C ILE A 753 -16.25 -6.18 -11.39
N ALA A 754 -17.41 -6.50 -11.98
CA ALA A 754 -17.78 -7.90 -12.19
C ALA A 754 -16.86 -8.66 -13.14
N LYS A 755 -16.29 -7.97 -14.13
CA LYS A 755 -15.41 -8.56 -15.14
C LYS A 755 -14.00 -8.80 -14.59
N GLU A 756 -13.42 -7.82 -13.91
CA GLU A 756 -12.03 -7.88 -13.44
C GLU A 756 -11.89 -8.53 -12.06
N LEU A 757 -12.98 -8.57 -11.28
CA LEU A 757 -13.09 -9.30 -10.01
C LEU A 757 -14.22 -10.34 -10.13
N THR A 758 -15.34 -10.14 -9.42
CA THR A 758 -16.54 -10.98 -9.50
C THR A 758 -17.81 -10.15 -9.26
N PRO A 759 -19.01 -10.66 -9.62
CA PRO A 759 -20.28 -9.97 -9.35
C PRO A 759 -20.52 -9.62 -7.88
N GLU A 760 -19.99 -10.40 -6.94
CA GLU A 760 -20.12 -10.19 -5.49
C GLU A 760 -19.31 -8.99 -5.00
N HIS A 761 -18.26 -8.59 -5.73
CA HIS A 761 -17.45 -7.42 -5.45
C HIS A 761 -18.16 -6.11 -5.82
N ILE A 762 -19.25 -6.16 -6.61
CA ILE A 762 -19.98 -4.96 -6.99
C ILE A 762 -20.58 -4.31 -5.73
N PRO A 763 -20.20 -3.07 -5.38
CA PRO A 763 -20.80 -2.38 -4.24
C PRO A 763 -22.31 -2.26 -4.40
N ASP A 764 -23.06 -2.55 -3.34
CA ASP A 764 -24.52 -2.45 -3.36
C ASP A 764 -24.96 -1.01 -3.65
N VAL A 765 -24.22 -0.02 -3.14
CA VAL A 765 -24.47 1.40 -3.36
C VAL A 765 -23.26 2.04 -4.03
N ILE A 766 -23.49 2.76 -5.12
CA ILE A 766 -22.50 3.62 -5.78
C ILE A 766 -23.11 5.01 -5.88
N ILE A 767 -22.48 6.02 -5.27
CA ILE A 767 -23.00 7.38 -5.17
C ILE A 767 -21.88 8.42 -5.33
N GLU A 768 -22.27 9.63 -5.72
CA GLU A 768 -21.35 10.75 -5.80
C GLU A 768 -20.95 11.28 -4.42
N ALA A 769 -19.69 11.69 -4.27
CA ALA A 769 -19.19 12.46 -3.16
C ALA A 769 -18.48 13.72 -3.66
N LYS A 770 -18.71 14.86 -2.98
CA LYS A 770 -18.05 16.12 -3.33
C LYS A 770 -16.54 16.09 -3.10
N ASP A 771 -16.09 15.33 -2.10
CA ASP A 771 -14.66 15.16 -1.81
C ASP A 771 -14.39 13.88 -1.01
N ILE A 772 -13.15 13.41 -1.01
CA ILE A 772 -12.70 12.21 -0.28
C ILE A 772 -11.77 12.61 0.87
N PRO A 773 -12.01 12.16 2.12
CA PRO A 773 -11.17 12.50 3.26
C PRO A 773 -9.85 11.72 3.25
N TYR A 774 -8.76 12.46 3.41
CA TYR A 774 -7.41 11.93 3.58
C TYR A 774 -6.85 12.27 4.95
N SER A 775 -5.99 11.40 5.47
CA SER A 775 -5.11 11.71 6.59
C SER A 775 -4.03 12.70 6.19
N MET A 776 -3.40 13.30 7.18
CA MET A 776 -2.18 14.09 7.00
C MET A 776 -1.01 13.32 6.34
N ASN A 777 -1.08 11.98 6.30
CA ASN A 777 -0.12 11.10 5.63
C ASN A 777 -0.53 10.71 4.20
N GLY A 778 -1.58 11.32 3.64
CA GLY A 778 -2.07 11.00 2.30
C GLY A 778 -2.78 9.64 2.19
N LYS A 779 -3.22 9.05 3.31
CA LYS A 779 -4.05 7.82 3.31
C LYS A 779 -5.53 8.16 3.33
N LYS A 780 -6.36 7.44 2.57
CA LYS A 780 -7.83 7.52 2.66
C LYS A 780 -8.30 7.22 4.10
N MET A 781 -9.44 7.81 4.50
CA MET A 781 -9.98 7.72 5.86
C MET A 781 -11.28 6.88 5.89
N GLU A 782 -11.20 5.63 5.42
CA GLU A 782 -12.31 4.67 5.37
C GLU A 782 -13.03 4.54 6.72
N ILE A 783 -12.27 4.32 7.81
CA ILE A 783 -12.84 4.15 9.17
C ILE A 783 -13.70 5.35 9.59
N ILE A 784 -13.27 6.58 9.30
CA ILE A 784 -14.03 7.76 9.70
C ILE A 784 -15.34 7.83 8.93
N VAL A 785 -15.29 7.64 7.60
CA VAL A 785 -16.52 7.66 6.79
C VAL A 785 -17.44 6.49 7.15
N LYS A 786 -16.90 5.29 7.37
CA LYS A 786 -17.60 4.13 7.91
C LYS A 786 -18.29 4.49 9.23
N ASN A 787 -17.61 5.15 10.16
CA ASN A 787 -18.22 5.57 11.42
C ASN A 787 -19.34 6.59 11.21
N ILE A 788 -19.14 7.58 10.35
CA ILE A 788 -20.15 8.61 10.03
C ILE A 788 -21.42 7.97 9.47
N ILE A 789 -21.31 7.17 8.40
CA ILE A 789 -22.49 6.59 7.73
C ILE A 789 -23.22 5.55 8.59
N ASN A 790 -22.52 4.96 9.57
CA ASN A 790 -23.09 4.05 10.56
C ASN A 790 -23.50 4.75 11.88
N ARG A 791 -23.48 6.09 11.92
CA ARG A 791 -23.85 6.91 13.09
C ARG A 791 -23.08 6.54 14.37
N ARG A 792 -21.80 6.20 14.23
CA ARG A 792 -20.87 5.92 15.33
C ARG A 792 -20.03 7.16 15.64
N PRO A 793 -19.52 7.30 16.88
CA PRO A 793 -18.57 8.36 17.21
C PRO A 793 -17.33 8.32 16.29
N TYR A 794 -16.82 9.49 15.93
CA TYR A 794 -15.60 9.64 15.13
C TYR A 794 -14.79 10.86 15.59
N TYR A 795 -13.48 10.85 15.31
CA TYR A 795 -12.54 11.93 15.66
C TYR A 795 -11.86 12.44 14.40
N ALA A 796 -11.91 13.76 14.16
CA ALA A 796 -11.41 14.37 12.92
C ALA A 796 -9.95 14.86 13.00
N ASP A 797 -9.28 14.71 14.15
CA ASP A 797 -7.98 15.34 14.46
C ASP A 797 -6.83 15.06 13.48
N ASN A 798 -6.91 13.95 12.72
CA ASN A 798 -5.88 13.56 11.74
C ASN A 798 -6.35 13.70 10.28
N VAL A 799 -7.52 14.30 10.02
CA VAL A 799 -8.06 14.52 8.67
C VAL A 799 -7.47 15.81 8.09
N PHE A 800 -6.94 15.74 6.87
CA PHE A 800 -6.29 16.84 6.17
C PHE A 800 -7.24 18.01 5.91
N ILE A 801 -8.48 17.72 5.49
CA ILE A 801 -9.56 18.71 5.30
C ILE A 801 -10.79 18.22 6.09
N PRO A 802 -10.92 18.54 7.39
CA PRO A 802 -12.02 18.04 8.22
C PRO A 802 -13.42 18.41 7.71
N GLU A 803 -13.56 19.50 6.96
CA GLU A 803 -14.83 20.00 6.44
C GLU A 803 -15.48 19.02 5.45
N CYS A 804 -14.69 18.24 4.72
CA CYS A 804 -15.22 17.27 3.75
C CYS A 804 -16.04 16.15 4.41
N LEU A 805 -15.84 15.90 5.71
CA LEU A 805 -16.60 14.90 6.45
C LEU A 805 -18.10 15.21 6.48
N LYS A 806 -18.49 16.48 6.34
CA LYS A 806 -19.89 16.91 6.29
C LYS A 806 -20.63 16.34 5.08
N TYR A 807 -19.92 15.99 4.00
CA TYR A 807 -20.51 15.41 2.81
C TYR A 807 -21.01 13.97 3.00
N PHE A 808 -20.59 13.32 4.09
CA PHE A 808 -20.97 11.95 4.40
C PHE A 808 -22.09 11.86 5.44
N LEU A 809 -22.58 12.99 5.93
CA LEU A 809 -23.70 13.07 6.89
C LEU A 809 -25.04 13.01 6.15
N ASP A 810 -26.00 12.28 6.75
CA ASP A 810 -27.42 12.29 6.36
C ASP A 810 -27.72 12.02 4.87
N ILE A 811 -26.87 11.23 4.20
CA ILE A 811 -27.05 10.86 2.79
C ILE A 811 -28.35 10.06 2.62
N PRO A 812 -29.31 10.52 1.80
CA PRO A 812 -30.62 9.87 1.63
C PRO A 812 -30.54 8.38 1.22
N GLU A 813 -29.66 8.05 0.28
CA GLU A 813 -29.44 6.71 -0.28
C GLU A 813 -28.90 5.72 0.76
N LEU A 814 -28.33 6.24 1.85
CA LEU A 814 -27.78 5.46 2.94
C LEU A 814 -28.75 5.34 4.12
N GLN A 815 -29.92 5.97 4.07
CA GLN A 815 -30.92 5.85 5.13
C GLN A 815 -31.67 4.52 5.02
N ASN A 816 -32.00 3.93 6.18
CA ASN A 816 -32.83 2.73 6.32
C ASN A 816 -32.24 1.44 5.72
N PHE A 817 -30.91 1.31 5.68
CA PHE A 817 -30.27 0.02 5.43
C PHE A 817 -30.53 -0.98 6.56
#